data_AF-A0A4Q4ZZ04-F1
#
_entry.id   AF-A0A4Q4ZZ04-F1
#
_cell.length_a   1.000
_cell.length_b   1.000
_cell.length_c   1.000
_cell.angle_alpha   90.00
_cell.angle_beta   90.00
_cell.angle_gamma   90.00
#
_symmetry.space_group_name_H-M   'P 1'
#
loop_
_entity.id
_entity.type
_entity.pdbx_description
1 polymer ?
#
loop_
_entity_poly.entity_id
_entity_poly.type
_entity_poly.pdbx_seq_one_letter_code
_entity_poly.pdbx_strand_id
1 'polypeptide(L)'
;MTGPQEPHGNPSQQPPQPQQGRPLPKAGWYRHPRTRKTMYWTGTRWVSTRPGQSNPTQAKAVAIDPKKHRKRIITIVAAVVAVCVIASSGVAWFMHKRAADREQGIYGGYMYPSALQNGDFELLEPMTGLEWYHRFDIPYACKDDDERYKEAVRVYTDPALTNEFPTTSSCGIEKPGNITISAFTGSSVRNNKKVYPFTKEHDKDPEHYSFDGKTSGNRWFGFDGYYLVRYAGDDGKKLKRPQVTYFTVQGDADELPIPKNLRASVDDDGYVTIRWDPVDGASRYQVFMQKKRKGETSIPQTVTLIDFTEDTSINSKELEMSAHAIDPDDERDSQNGLFGGLVMGDSADDIEGTRLDLQNAATSDNIKAEDVKSYYPGPDTVRNMSFLVRATDGEGGYSPYAMLRANDLLSQIPITVSLHTENLRGKKPEGGIELLKYEAVGYVNMADGTIRKTRRVFDFDKATTRKEDSVQYDRENGGTTSRRETLIWEVPCTIKGTTIHDTVSIPATDYPTIDALKKGFDEADAQLDEENPGTGLLPVVDDSDVDWEQLAKDMAVETSTTMPDLSSTGIPVKGTNELVKYLAANLLAGNRRINVAHYVSADDSDHSDTLQQAFQEAVAQNPLTFCVYTCTMSVRTDEGSEDPIVQVYAGSKRQRKEDYLKERDKVLGVVNAWVKEVGGSPRDKVTYFHNKIIDSFRYDHAVYKDGKSNIDARTEYTASALALEVAGTDDAYIVCSGYAQVFQALLNQAGIESWYVTGNVIDPSIPVYNSRHAWNVVNTGEGWTAVDVTWDDSQSGPAGTEFLMVPFDQGRMASRTYDADSLPVNVVSSIVPANMVREDNGSLF
;
A
#
# COMPACT_ATOMS: atom_id res chain seq x y z
N MET A 1 -33.91 67.31 30.14
CA MET A 1 -34.54 66.08 30.67
C MET A 1 -33.67 64.92 30.25
N THR A 2 -33.14 64.22 31.26
CA THR A 2 -32.63 62.84 31.27
C THR A 2 -31.76 62.37 30.09
N GLY A 3 -30.44 62.33 30.32
CA GLY A 3 -29.49 61.60 29.49
C GLY A 3 -29.59 60.08 29.67
N PRO A 4 -29.05 59.27 28.73
CA PRO A 4 -29.25 57.82 28.72
C PRO A 4 -28.35 57.12 29.74
N GLN A 5 -28.96 56.24 30.53
CA GLN A 5 -28.33 55.29 31.45
C GLN A 5 -27.58 54.17 30.71
N GLU A 6 -26.49 53.70 31.32
CA GLU A 6 -25.80 52.46 30.98
C GLU A 6 -26.71 51.22 31.19
N PRO A 7 -26.70 50.22 30.28
CA PRO A 7 -27.31 48.93 30.55
C PRO A 7 -26.32 47.93 31.15
N HIS A 8 -26.67 47.48 32.35
CA HIS A 8 -26.50 46.14 32.94
C HIS A 8 -25.42 45.20 32.35
N GLY A 9 -24.46 44.85 33.22
CA GLY A 9 -23.45 43.82 32.98
C GLY A 9 -24.03 42.44 32.68
N ASN A 10 -23.43 41.77 31.70
CA ASN A 10 -23.75 40.41 31.28
C ASN A 10 -23.29 39.35 32.30
N PRO A 11 -23.98 38.20 32.40
CA PRO A 11 -23.63 37.12 33.32
C PRO A 11 -22.35 36.39 32.91
N SER A 12 -21.69 35.79 33.90
CA SER A 12 -20.53 34.90 33.75
C SER A 12 -20.77 33.78 32.73
N GLN A 13 -20.07 33.82 31.59
CA GLN A 13 -20.01 32.71 30.65
C GLN A 13 -19.05 31.62 31.17
N GLN A 14 -19.61 30.49 31.62
CA GLN A 14 -18.88 29.22 31.65
C GLN A 14 -18.51 28.83 30.20
N PRO A 15 -17.28 28.37 29.92
CA PRO A 15 -16.95 27.79 28.63
C PRO A 15 -17.60 26.40 28.47
N PRO A 16 -17.96 26.00 27.24
CA PRO A 16 -18.66 24.75 26.98
C PRO A 16 -17.79 23.53 27.34
N GLN A 17 -18.44 22.51 27.92
CA GLN A 17 -17.83 21.20 28.15
C GLN A 17 -17.46 20.53 26.82
N PRO A 18 -16.34 19.79 26.73
CA PRO A 18 -16.02 18.95 25.58
C PRO A 18 -17.03 17.80 25.43
N GLN A 19 -17.42 17.52 24.19
CA GLN A 19 -18.26 16.38 23.80
C GLN A 19 -17.68 15.04 24.30
N GLN A 20 -18.59 14.13 24.65
CA GLN A 20 -18.37 12.87 25.34
C GLN A 20 -17.45 11.92 24.55
N GLY A 21 -16.46 11.33 25.21
CA GLY A 21 -15.74 10.15 24.69
C GLY A 21 -14.24 10.02 25.01
N ARG A 22 -13.54 11.09 25.42
CA ARG A 22 -12.10 11.01 25.80
C ARG A 22 -11.88 11.30 27.29
N PRO A 23 -11.05 10.53 28.00
CA PRO A 23 -10.75 10.80 29.41
C PRO A 23 -10.02 12.15 29.53
N LEU A 24 -10.47 13.00 30.46
CA LEU A 24 -9.83 14.29 30.72
C LEU A 24 -8.36 14.08 31.15
N PRO A 25 -7.41 14.92 30.68
CA PRO A 25 -6.02 14.81 31.10
C PRO A 25 -5.87 15.05 32.61
N LYS A 26 -4.99 14.27 33.26
CA LYS A 26 -4.59 14.46 34.67
C LYS A 26 -3.98 15.84 34.86
N ALA A 27 -3.87 16.33 36.10
CA ALA A 27 -3.24 17.63 36.34
C ALA A 27 -1.76 17.61 35.91
N GLY A 28 -1.33 18.57 35.09
CA GLY A 28 -0.02 18.52 34.42
C GLY A 28 0.21 19.69 33.46
N TRP A 29 1.42 19.77 32.90
CA TRP A 29 1.75 20.76 31.89
C TRP A 29 1.31 20.27 30.52
N TYR A 30 0.51 21.06 29.82
CA TYR A 30 0.02 20.75 28.50
C TYR A 30 0.07 22.01 27.62
N ARG A 31 0.08 21.80 26.31
CA ARG A 31 -0.04 22.90 25.35
C ARG A 31 -1.49 23.36 25.32
N HIS A 32 -1.74 24.61 25.71
CA HIS A 32 -3.10 25.14 25.83
C HIS A 32 -3.80 25.13 24.45
N PRO A 33 -5.01 24.56 24.32
CA PRO A 33 -5.63 24.27 23.03
C PRO A 33 -5.91 25.52 22.18
N ARG A 34 -6.23 26.67 22.79
CA ARG A 34 -6.41 27.94 22.05
C ARG A 34 -5.14 28.80 21.90
N THR A 35 -4.39 29.01 22.98
CA THR A 35 -3.26 29.96 22.97
C THR A 35 -1.93 29.33 22.52
N ARG A 36 -1.89 28.00 22.35
CA ARG A 36 -0.69 27.20 22.00
C ARG A 36 0.50 27.34 22.96
N LYS A 37 0.35 28.06 24.08
CA LYS A 37 1.35 28.22 25.15
C LYS A 37 1.30 27.04 26.12
N THR A 38 2.45 26.63 26.63
CA THR A 38 2.53 25.61 27.69
C THR A 38 1.94 26.17 28.98
N MET A 39 0.85 25.55 29.46
CA MET A 39 0.13 25.96 30.67
C MET A 39 -0.17 24.73 31.52
N TYR A 40 -0.31 24.93 32.83
CA TYR A 40 -0.61 23.86 33.77
C TYR A 40 -2.13 23.68 33.89
N TRP A 41 -2.64 22.49 33.56
CA TRP A 41 -4.03 22.11 33.74
C TRP A 41 -4.22 21.61 35.18
N THR A 42 -5.13 22.23 35.95
CA THR A 42 -5.38 21.85 37.35
C THR A 42 -6.43 20.74 37.51
N GLY A 43 -6.93 20.18 36.41
CA GLY A 43 -8.13 19.33 36.40
C GLY A 43 -9.44 20.11 36.22
N THR A 44 -9.43 21.43 36.41
CA THR A 44 -10.62 22.30 36.29
C THR A 44 -10.36 23.63 35.58
N ARG A 45 -9.11 24.12 35.55
CA ARG A 45 -8.73 25.35 34.84
C ARG A 45 -7.27 25.32 34.40
N TRP A 46 -6.95 26.19 33.45
CA TRP A 46 -5.57 26.45 33.00
C TRP A 46 -4.94 27.56 33.82
N VAL A 47 -3.71 27.37 34.26
CA VAL A 47 -2.91 28.38 34.98
C VAL A 47 -1.50 28.44 34.41
N SER A 48 -0.88 29.62 34.42
CA SER A 48 0.48 29.82 33.91
C SER A 48 1.57 29.34 34.88
N THR A 49 1.20 28.98 36.11
CA THR A 49 2.10 28.50 37.16
C THR A 49 1.43 27.38 37.97
N ARG A 50 2.22 26.40 38.44
CA ARG A 50 1.71 25.26 39.23
C ARG A 50 1.09 25.77 40.55
N PRO A 51 -0.15 25.43 40.91
CA PRO A 51 -0.72 25.80 42.21
C PRO A 51 -0.01 25.01 43.32
N GLY A 52 0.56 25.73 44.29
CA GLY A 52 1.16 25.14 45.50
C GLY A 52 2.68 25.09 45.52
N GLN A 53 3.34 26.23 45.33
CA GLN A 53 4.63 26.53 45.96
C GLN A 53 4.62 28.01 46.39
N SER A 54 4.29 28.25 47.66
CA SER A 54 4.51 29.55 48.29
C SER A 54 6.00 29.72 48.57
N ASN A 55 6.65 30.71 47.96
CA ASN A 55 8.00 31.13 48.32
C ASN A 55 8.03 31.74 49.74
N PRO A 56 9.13 31.61 50.49
CA PRO A 56 9.21 32.06 51.87
C PRO A 56 9.44 33.57 51.95
N THR A 57 8.47 34.31 52.47
CA THR A 57 8.65 35.71 52.89
C THR A 57 9.35 35.80 54.25
N GLN A 58 10.42 36.58 54.28
CA GLN A 58 11.15 37.01 55.47
C GLN A 58 10.21 37.62 56.53
N ALA A 59 10.37 37.19 57.79
CA ALA A 59 9.86 37.92 58.95
C ALA A 59 11.00 38.14 59.96
N LYS A 60 11.16 39.40 60.34
CA LYS A 60 12.13 39.92 61.31
C LYS A 60 11.86 39.38 62.72
N ALA A 61 12.93 39.18 63.48
CA ALA A 61 12.91 38.91 64.92
C ALA A 61 12.52 40.15 65.75
N VAL A 62 12.00 39.95 66.97
CA VAL A 62 12.46 40.56 68.26
C VAL A 62 11.50 40.22 69.44
N ALA A 63 12.13 39.83 70.57
CA ALA A 63 11.81 39.90 72.03
C ALA A 63 10.54 39.21 72.64
N ILE A 64 10.64 38.18 73.51
CA ILE A 64 10.95 38.10 75.00
C ILE A 64 9.73 38.58 75.84
N ASP A 65 9.15 37.92 76.89
CA ASP A 65 9.66 37.23 78.10
C ASP A 65 8.53 36.42 78.87
N PRO A 66 8.64 35.93 80.14
CA PRO A 66 8.46 34.51 80.46
C PRO A 66 7.46 34.24 81.62
N LYS A 67 7.08 32.97 81.86
CA LYS A 67 7.08 32.29 83.18
C LYS A 67 6.12 31.10 83.17
N LYS A 68 6.62 30.04 83.82
CA LYS A 68 6.02 28.73 84.13
C LYS A 68 5.87 27.79 82.94
N HIS A 69 6.85 26.90 82.77
CA HIS A 69 6.70 25.48 83.15
C HIS A 69 8.01 24.72 82.87
N ARG A 70 9.08 25.09 83.60
CA ARG A 70 10.35 24.32 83.69
C ARG A 70 10.09 23.06 84.52
N LYS A 71 9.87 21.92 83.86
CA LYS A 71 10.26 20.57 84.32
C LYS A 71 9.97 19.44 83.32
N ARG A 72 9.30 19.71 82.19
CA ARG A 72 9.08 18.71 81.10
C ARG A 72 10.04 18.81 79.91
N ILE A 73 10.87 19.87 79.81
CA ILE A 73 11.71 20.13 78.63
C ILE A 73 13.12 19.50 78.74
N ILE A 74 13.66 19.30 79.94
CA ILE A 74 15.06 18.85 80.11
C ILE A 74 15.24 17.37 79.67
N THR A 75 14.22 16.53 79.83
CA THR A 75 14.30 15.11 79.39
C THR A 75 14.20 14.95 77.88
N ILE A 76 13.50 15.85 77.18
CA ILE A 76 13.33 15.80 75.71
C ILE A 76 14.58 16.38 75.03
N VAL A 77 15.19 17.44 75.57
CA VAL A 77 16.38 18.05 74.99
C VAL A 77 17.61 17.13 75.08
N ALA A 78 17.77 16.35 76.15
CA ALA A 78 18.88 15.39 76.25
C ALA A 78 18.77 14.23 75.23
N ALA A 79 17.54 13.76 74.95
CA ALA A 79 17.30 12.73 73.94
C ALA A 79 17.49 13.25 72.51
N VAL A 80 17.07 14.50 72.24
CA VAL A 80 17.24 15.14 70.92
C VAL A 80 18.71 15.48 70.65
N VAL A 81 19.48 15.92 71.64
CA VAL A 81 20.92 16.21 71.45
C VAL A 81 21.73 14.92 71.21
N ALA A 82 21.40 13.81 71.88
CA ALA A 82 22.04 12.52 71.60
C ALA A 82 21.74 11.99 70.19
N VAL A 83 20.49 12.14 69.71
CA VAL A 83 20.10 11.75 68.35
C VAL A 83 20.71 12.69 67.30
N CYS A 84 20.82 13.99 67.58
CA CYS A 84 21.43 14.96 66.66
C CYS A 84 22.96 14.80 66.55
N VAL A 85 23.67 14.37 67.61
CA VAL A 85 25.13 14.13 67.55
C VAL A 85 25.46 12.83 66.80
N ILE A 86 24.61 11.79 66.92
CA ILE A 86 24.74 10.55 66.14
C ILE A 86 24.35 10.77 64.66
N ALA A 87 23.33 11.59 64.39
CA ALA A 87 22.92 11.93 63.02
C ALA A 87 23.93 12.85 62.32
N SER A 88 24.57 13.80 63.02
CA SER A 88 25.55 14.72 62.42
C SER A 88 26.91 14.09 62.16
N SER A 89 27.36 13.15 63.01
CA SER A 89 28.57 12.36 62.76
C SER A 89 28.38 11.33 61.63
N GLY A 90 27.20 10.71 61.53
CA GLY A 90 26.83 9.84 60.40
C GLY A 90 26.70 10.59 59.08
N VAL A 91 26.11 11.79 59.08
CA VAL A 91 26.00 12.63 57.87
C VAL A 91 27.35 13.21 57.45
N ALA A 92 28.21 13.61 58.38
CA ALA A 92 29.55 14.09 58.06
C ALA A 92 30.44 12.96 57.51
N TRP A 93 30.39 11.76 58.08
CA TRP A 93 31.10 10.58 57.55
C TRP A 93 30.52 10.15 56.19
N PHE A 94 29.19 10.18 56.02
CA PHE A 94 28.52 9.89 54.76
C PHE A 94 28.84 10.92 53.67
N MET A 95 28.89 12.21 54.01
CA MET A 95 29.29 13.30 53.08
C MET A 95 30.78 13.23 52.74
N HIS A 96 31.65 12.86 53.69
CA HIS A 96 33.09 12.71 53.46
C HIS A 96 33.41 11.46 52.61
N LYS A 97 32.68 10.36 52.83
CA LYS A 97 32.74 9.17 51.97
C LYS A 97 32.26 9.49 50.55
N ARG A 98 31.16 10.24 50.40
CA ARG A 98 30.67 10.72 49.09
C ARG A 98 31.58 11.73 48.38
N ALA A 99 32.41 12.47 49.12
CA ALA A 99 33.40 13.37 48.57
C ALA A 99 34.63 12.59 48.06
N ALA A 100 35.08 11.57 48.80
CA ALA A 100 36.11 10.64 48.34
C ALA A 100 35.64 9.77 47.15
N ASP A 101 34.37 9.33 47.14
CA ASP A 101 33.75 8.58 46.04
C ASP A 101 33.53 9.45 44.77
N ARG A 102 33.55 10.79 44.90
CA ARG A 102 33.46 11.72 43.77
C ARG A 102 34.78 11.92 43.03
N GLU A 103 35.93 11.68 43.68
CA GLU A 103 37.25 11.84 43.06
C GLU A 103 37.75 10.55 42.38
N GLN A 104 37.21 9.38 42.71
CA GLN A 104 37.65 8.09 42.13
C GLN A 104 36.57 7.30 41.39
N GLY A 105 35.32 7.79 41.31
CA GLY A 105 34.19 7.04 40.75
C GLY A 105 33.79 5.85 41.63
N ILE A 106 32.50 5.52 41.67
CA ILE A 106 31.97 4.46 42.55
C ILE A 106 32.51 3.06 42.15
N TYR A 107 33.03 2.92 40.92
CA TYR A 107 33.58 1.68 40.38
C TYR A 107 34.94 1.90 39.70
N GLY A 108 35.97 2.29 40.48
CA GLY A 108 37.35 2.31 40.00
C GLY A 108 37.58 3.19 38.76
N GLY A 109 37.00 4.39 38.74
CA GLY A 109 37.15 5.39 37.68
C GLY A 109 35.93 5.59 36.76
N TYR A 110 35.03 4.60 36.65
CA TYR A 110 33.81 4.75 35.85
C TYR A 110 32.60 5.14 36.71
N MET A 111 31.82 6.12 36.24
CA MET A 111 30.56 6.55 36.84
C MET A 111 29.45 6.42 35.79
N TYR A 112 28.41 5.63 36.09
CA TYR A 112 27.26 5.49 35.21
C TYR A 112 26.61 6.85 34.90
N PRO A 113 26.09 7.07 33.69
CA PRO A 113 25.37 8.30 33.36
C PRO A 113 24.13 8.50 34.23
N SER A 114 23.78 9.77 34.50
CA SER A 114 22.64 10.13 35.36
C SER A 114 21.30 9.55 34.89
N ALA A 115 21.16 9.26 33.60
CA ALA A 115 19.98 8.62 33.01
C ALA A 115 19.67 7.25 33.66
N LEU A 116 20.69 6.53 34.11
CA LEU A 116 20.58 5.22 34.76
C LEU A 116 20.58 5.29 36.29
N GLN A 117 20.89 6.46 36.86
CA GLN A 117 20.97 6.69 38.32
C GLN A 117 19.64 7.12 38.95
N ASN A 118 18.50 6.88 38.28
CA ASN A 118 17.17 7.32 38.71
C ASN A 118 16.52 6.38 39.75
N GLY A 119 17.14 5.24 40.05
CA GLY A 119 16.64 4.23 40.99
C GLY A 119 15.85 3.08 40.34
N ASP A 120 15.53 3.17 39.06
CA ASP A 120 14.77 2.15 38.32
C ASP A 120 15.63 0.91 38.03
N PHE A 121 16.95 1.08 37.97
CA PHE A 121 17.92 0.05 37.61
C PHE A 121 18.80 -0.35 38.79
N GLU A 122 19.18 -1.62 38.85
CA GLU A 122 20.28 -2.11 39.68
C GLU A 122 21.58 -2.02 38.86
N LEU A 123 22.46 -1.10 39.21
CA LEU A 123 23.72 -0.87 38.49
C LEU A 123 24.80 -1.80 39.05
N LEU A 124 25.35 -2.64 38.18
CA LEU A 124 26.40 -3.60 38.52
C LEU A 124 27.79 -3.04 38.18
N GLU A 125 28.83 -3.68 38.71
CA GLU A 125 30.21 -3.29 38.44
C GLU A 125 30.52 -3.38 36.93
N PRO A 126 31.09 -2.32 36.32
CA PRO A 126 31.41 -2.30 34.90
C PRO A 126 32.53 -3.28 34.55
N MET A 127 32.51 -3.81 33.33
CA MET A 127 33.48 -4.75 32.80
C MET A 127 34.29 -4.11 31.67
N THR A 128 35.55 -3.76 31.91
CA THR A 128 36.37 -3.04 30.90
C THR A 128 37.37 -3.96 30.22
N GLY A 129 37.61 -3.72 28.92
CA GLY A 129 38.70 -4.37 28.18
C GLY A 129 38.45 -5.86 27.94
N LEU A 130 37.20 -6.24 27.72
CA LEU A 130 36.82 -7.61 27.33
C LEU A 130 37.33 -7.95 25.92
N GLU A 131 37.41 -9.24 25.61
CA GLU A 131 37.74 -9.69 24.25
C GLU A 131 36.65 -9.24 23.26
N TRP A 132 37.03 -8.89 22.03
CA TRP A 132 36.08 -8.37 21.03
C TRP A 132 34.99 -9.38 20.62
N TYR A 133 35.20 -10.68 20.88
CA TYR A 133 34.23 -11.76 20.69
C TYR A 133 33.60 -12.28 21.99
N HIS A 134 33.77 -11.54 23.11
CA HIS A 134 33.32 -11.99 24.42
C HIS A 134 31.83 -12.37 24.40
N ARG A 135 31.52 -13.50 25.03
CA ARG A 135 30.15 -14.02 25.19
C ARG A 135 29.75 -13.94 26.65
N PHE A 136 28.52 -13.51 26.90
CA PHE A 136 27.94 -13.45 28.24
C PHE A 136 27.11 -14.70 28.50
N ASP A 137 27.50 -15.47 29.51
CA ASP A 137 26.68 -16.55 30.06
C ASP A 137 25.89 -16.04 31.26
N ILE A 138 24.56 -16.05 31.15
CA ILE A 138 23.67 -15.50 32.17
C ILE A 138 22.76 -16.61 32.68
N PRO A 139 22.76 -16.90 34.00
CA PRO A 139 21.90 -17.93 34.57
C PRO A 139 20.42 -17.72 34.21
N TYR A 140 19.79 -18.77 33.68
CA TYR A 140 18.38 -18.76 33.29
C TYR A 140 17.85 -20.18 33.15
N ALA A 141 16.66 -20.42 33.67
CA ALA A 141 15.95 -21.69 33.56
C ALA A 141 15.41 -21.92 32.14
N CYS A 142 16.27 -22.41 31.25
CA CYS A 142 15.89 -22.82 29.89
C CYS A 142 14.90 -23.98 29.94
N LYS A 143 13.79 -23.84 29.21
CA LYS A 143 12.81 -24.89 28.99
C LYS A 143 12.66 -25.10 27.49
N ASP A 144 12.28 -26.31 27.09
CA ASP A 144 11.95 -26.60 25.70
C ASP A 144 10.84 -25.63 25.23
N ASP A 145 11.01 -25.08 24.03
CA ASP A 145 10.13 -24.09 23.39
C ASP A 145 9.91 -22.75 24.12
N ASP A 146 10.72 -22.43 25.14
CA ASP A 146 10.64 -21.14 25.83
C ASP A 146 11.36 -20.05 25.04
N GLU A 147 10.63 -19.21 24.31
CA GLU A 147 11.21 -18.07 23.57
C GLU A 147 11.42 -16.81 24.42
N ARG A 148 11.00 -16.81 25.70
CA ARG A 148 11.10 -15.62 26.58
C ARG A 148 12.54 -15.21 26.88
N TYR A 149 13.51 -16.11 26.71
CA TYR A 149 14.92 -15.77 26.91
C TYR A 149 15.42 -14.68 25.95
N LYS A 150 14.79 -14.54 24.76
CA LYS A 150 15.12 -13.49 23.78
C LYS A 150 14.84 -12.07 24.30
N GLU A 151 13.94 -11.93 25.27
CA GLU A 151 13.62 -10.65 25.93
C GLU A 151 14.24 -10.53 27.32
N ALA A 152 14.79 -11.63 27.86
CA ALA A 152 15.32 -11.69 29.22
C ALA A 152 16.56 -10.81 29.40
N VAL A 153 17.34 -10.62 28.34
CA VAL A 153 18.56 -9.82 28.36
C VAL A 153 18.76 -9.16 26.99
N ARG A 154 19.16 -7.88 27.00
CA ARG A 154 19.42 -7.10 25.78
C ARG A 154 20.67 -6.24 25.96
N VAL A 155 21.32 -5.85 24.88
CA VAL A 155 22.49 -4.96 24.92
C VAL A 155 22.15 -3.65 24.23
N TYR A 156 22.55 -2.53 24.81
CA TYR A 156 22.33 -1.18 24.27
C TYR A 156 23.64 -0.42 24.09
N THR A 157 23.67 0.52 23.15
CA THR A 157 24.82 1.38 22.86
C THR A 157 24.72 2.76 23.51
N ASP A 158 23.59 3.06 24.16
CA ASP A 158 23.34 4.34 24.83
C ASP A 158 22.79 4.16 26.24
N PRO A 159 23.08 5.09 27.17
CA PRO A 159 22.59 5.01 28.55
C PRO A 159 21.10 5.31 28.72
N ALA A 160 20.40 5.81 27.69
CA ALA A 160 18.94 5.92 27.73
C ALA A 160 18.26 4.58 27.37
N LEU A 161 19.03 3.55 27.01
CA LEU A 161 18.57 2.21 26.63
C LEU A 161 17.58 2.25 25.46
N THR A 162 17.87 3.09 24.47
CA THR A 162 17.00 3.33 23.32
C THR A 162 17.51 2.66 22.04
N ASN A 163 18.81 2.44 21.93
CA ASN A 163 19.53 1.87 20.80
C ASN A 163 20.07 0.50 21.17
N GLU A 164 19.29 -0.53 20.91
CA GLU A 164 19.70 -1.92 21.15
C GLU A 164 20.68 -2.41 20.08
N PHE A 165 21.83 -2.91 20.52
CA PHE A 165 22.84 -3.57 19.70
C PHE A 165 22.38 -4.98 19.27
N PRO A 166 22.59 -5.39 18.01
CA PRO A 166 22.21 -6.73 17.55
C PRO A 166 23.00 -7.83 18.26
N THR A 167 22.31 -8.83 18.79
CA THR A 167 22.91 -9.94 19.52
C THR A 167 22.28 -11.27 19.16
N THR A 168 23.07 -12.33 19.09
CA THR A 168 22.56 -13.70 19.11
C THR A 168 22.43 -14.15 20.54
N SER A 169 21.24 -14.65 20.88
CA SER A 169 20.96 -15.31 22.15
C SER A 169 20.60 -16.77 21.90
N SER A 170 21.14 -17.68 22.69
CA SER A 170 20.70 -19.08 22.76
C SER A 170 20.52 -19.51 24.21
N CYS A 171 19.62 -20.44 24.47
CA CYS A 171 19.34 -20.93 25.83
C CYS A 171 19.76 -22.39 25.95
N GLY A 172 20.67 -22.70 26.87
CA GLY A 172 21.02 -24.09 27.23
C GLY A 172 21.84 -24.86 26.19
N ILE A 173 22.04 -24.31 24.99
CA ILE A 173 22.79 -24.93 23.88
C ILE A 173 24.29 -24.89 24.16
N GLU A 174 24.85 -23.70 24.37
CA GLU A 174 26.29 -23.55 24.62
C GLU A 174 26.64 -23.94 26.06
N LYS A 175 25.77 -23.60 27.01
CA LYS A 175 25.93 -23.89 28.42
C LYS A 175 24.60 -24.21 29.08
N PRO A 176 24.40 -25.42 29.62
CA PRO A 176 23.16 -25.80 30.30
C PRO A 176 22.79 -24.81 31.41
N GLY A 177 21.51 -24.44 31.47
CA GLY A 177 20.98 -23.51 32.49
C GLY A 177 21.42 -22.05 32.34
N ASN A 178 21.92 -21.64 31.17
CA ASN A 178 22.30 -20.26 30.88
C ASN A 178 21.72 -19.80 29.54
N ILE A 179 21.46 -18.48 29.45
CA ILE A 179 21.39 -17.76 28.17
C ILE A 179 22.81 -17.37 27.82
N THR A 180 23.26 -17.77 26.63
CA THR A 180 24.52 -17.27 26.07
C THR A 180 24.21 -16.18 25.06
N ILE A 181 24.81 -15.00 25.27
CA ILE A 181 24.63 -13.81 24.44
C ILE A 181 25.96 -13.42 23.84
N SER A 182 25.98 -13.22 22.53
CA SER A 182 27.13 -12.68 21.81
C SER A 182 26.68 -11.57 20.87
N ALA A 183 27.62 -10.71 20.49
CA ALA A 183 27.42 -9.83 19.35
C ALA A 183 26.96 -10.64 18.14
N PHE A 184 26.11 -10.05 17.31
CA PHE A 184 25.78 -10.58 15.99
C PHE A 184 26.03 -9.52 14.93
N THR A 185 26.98 -9.81 14.04
CA THR A 185 27.40 -8.97 12.92
C THR A 185 27.23 -9.74 11.61
N GLY A 186 26.05 -10.27 11.36
CA GLY A 186 25.67 -10.79 10.05
C GLY A 186 25.22 -9.66 9.14
N SER A 187 26.08 -9.16 8.25
CA SER A 187 25.69 -8.17 7.23
C SER A 187 25.64 -8.85 5.86
N SER A 188 24.46 -8.86 5.22
CA SER A 188 24.35 -9.12 3.79
C SER A 188 24.38 -7.78 3.05
N VAL A 189 25.28 -7.66 2.08
CA VAL A 189 25.43 -6.48 1.22
C VAL A 189 24.83 -6.83 -0.14
N ARG A 190 23.77 -6.13 -0.56
CA ARG A 190 23.33 -6.15 -1.96
C ARG A 190 24.02 -5.01 -2.71
N ASN A 191 24.64 -5.35 -3.84
CA ASN A 191 25.27 -4.51 -4.86
C ASN A 191 26.60 -3.81 -4.52
N ASN A 192 27.70 -4.47 -4.88
CA ASN A 192 28.98 -3.93 -5.39
C ASN A 192 29.73 -2.78 -4.68
N LYS A 193 29.34 -2.36 -3.47
CA LYS A 193 30.21 -1.58 -2.56
C LYS A 193 30.22 -2.28 -1.19
N LYS A 194 31.24 -3.10 -0.99
CA LYS A 194 31.37 -4.04 0.15
C LYS A 194 31.48 -3.27 1.48
N VAL A 195 30.73 -3.71 2.49
CA VAL A 195 30.91 -3.31 3.89
C VAL A 195 31.12 -4.57 4.71
N TYR A 196 32.37 -4.78 5.14
CA TYR A 196 32.71 -5.69 6.23
C TYR A 196 32.83 -4.88 7.52
N PRO A 197 32.72 -5.47 8.72
CA PRO A 197 33.14 -4.81 9.95
C PRO A 197 34.62 -4.46 9.81
N PHE A 198 34.88 -3.19 9.47
CA PHE A 198 36.16 -2.68 9.00
C PHE A 198 37.26 -3.00 10.01
N THR A 199 38.17 -3.92 9.64
CA THR A 199 39.44 -4.10 10.35
C THR A 199 40.38 -2.98 9.92
N LYS A 200 41.39 -2.66 10.76
CA LYS A 200 42.52 -1.78 10.36
C LYS A 200 43.19 -2.24 9.06
N GLU A 201 43.07 -3.52 8.70
CA GLU A 201 43.62 -4.12 7.49
C GLU A 201 42.76 -3.85 6.26
N HIS A 202 41.42 -3.88 6.38
CA HIS A 202 40.51 -3.50 5.29
C HIS A 202 40.63 -2.01 4.94
N ASP A 203 40.70 -1.12 5.95
CA ASP A 203 40.72 0.33 5.70
C ASP A 203 42.03 0.84 5.09
N LYS A 204 43.12 0.06 5.18
CA LYS A 204 44.41 0.35 4.54
C LYS A 204 44.46 0.00 3.05
N ASP A 205 43.75 -1.05 2.64
CA ASP A 205 43.68 -1.50 1.24
C ASP A 205 42.30 -2.11 0.94
N PRO A 206 41.27 -1.25 0.76
CA PRO A 206 39.89 -1.71 0.59
C PRO A 206 39.66 -2.47 -0.73
N GLU A 207 40.58 -2.36 -1.71
CA GLU A 207 40.46 -3.02 -3.02
C GLU A 207 41.00 -4.45 -3.03
N HIS A 208 41.99 -4.79 -2.19
CA HIS A 208 42.71 -6.08 -2.24
C HIS A 208 42.52 -7.01 -1.03
N TYR A 209 41.67 -6.64 -0.07
CA TYR A 209 41.45 -7.45 1.14
C TYR A 209 40.61 -8.71 0.88
N SER A 210 41.12 -9.91 1.24
CA SER A 210 40.43 -11.20 1.14
C SER A 210 40.08 -11.78 2.51
N PHE A 211 38.88 -12.36 2.64
CA PHE A 211 38.20 -12.61 3.92
C PHE A 211 38.24 -14.09 4.36
N ASP A 212 38.59 -14.40 5.62
CA ASP A 212 38.45 -15.74 6.23
C ASP A 212 37.09 -15.88 6.94
N GLY A 213 36.20 -16.71 6.40
CA GLY A 213 34.80 -16.84 6.84
C GLY A 213 34.56 -17.60 8.14
N LYS A 214 35.59 -18.00 8.90
CA LYS A 214 35.43 -18.84 10.10
C LYS A 214 35.15 -18.11 11.41
N THR A 215 35.33 -16.79 11.48
CA THR A 215 35.23 -15.99 12.73
C THR A 215 34.33 -14.75 12.62
N SER A 216 33.74 -14.53 11.45
CA SER A 216 33.25 -13.24 10.99
C SER A 216 31.76 -12.96 11.23
N GLY A 217 31.26 -13.26 12.43
CA GLY A 217 29.84 -13.06 12.75
C GLY A 217 29.53 -12.53 14.14
N ASN A 218 30.50 -12.49 15.06
CA ASN A 218 30.22 -12.25 16.48
C ASN A 218 31.21 -11.25 17.12
N ARG A 219 31.29 -10.02 16.59
CA ARG A 219 32.19 -8.98 17.12
C ARG A 219 31.42 -7.79 17.72
N TRP A 220 31.77 -7.38 18.93
CA TRP A 220 31.40 -6.07 19.46
C TRP A 220 32.26 -5.01 18.75
N PHE A 221 31.64 -4.02 18.10
CA PHE A 221 32.34 -2.96 17.38
C PHE A 221 31.56 -1.64 17.31
N GLY A 222 32.29 -0.53 17.20
CA GLY A 222 31.83 0.79 16.77
C GLY A 222 31.27 1.72 17.84
N PHE A 223 31.18 1.36 19.12
CA PHE A 223 30.48 2.20 20.11
C PHE A 223 31.28 2.56 21.37
N ASP A 224 32.47 2.02 21.56
CA ASP A 224 33.39 2.26 22.71
C ASP A 224 32.85 1.79 24.07
N GLY A 225 31.56 1.47 24.14
CA GLY A 225 30.91 0.99 25.34
C GLY A 225 29.48 0.52 25.09
N TYR A 226 29.06 -0.41 25.93
CA TYR A 226 27.78 -1.09 25.82
C TYR A 226 27.13 -1.26 27.19
N TYR A 227 25.81 -1.36 27.21
CA TYR A 227 25.00 -1.58 28.40
C TYR A 227 24.26 -2.91 28.26
N LEU A 228 24.76 -3.95 28.94
CA LEU A 228 24.07 -5.23 29.08
C LEU A 228 22.96 -5.08 30.13
N VAL A 229 21.71 -5.26 29.72
CA VAL A 229 20.54 -5.08 30.58
C VAL A 229 19.80 -6.40 30.71
N ARG A 230 19.72 -6.87 31.95
CA ARG A 230 18.97 -8.08 32.31
C ARG A 230 17.60 -7.70 32.86
N TYR A 231 16.55 -8.17 32.20
CA TYR A 231 15.15 -7.94 32.55
C TYR A 231 14.52 -9.10 33.32
N ALA A 232 15.05 -10.31 33.23
CA ALA A 232 14.53 -11.48 33.92
C ALA A 232 15.57 -12.15 34.82
N GLY A 233 15.13 -12.64 35.98
CA GLY A 233 15.95 -13.41 36.91
C GLY A 233 16.15 -14.86 36.46
N ASP A 234 16.89 -15.63 37.26
CA ASP A 234 17.27 -17.02 36.95
C ASP A 234 16.04 -17.92 36.74
N ASP A 235 14.91 -17.59 37.38
CA ASP A 235 13.63 -18.31 37.29
C ASP A 235 12.77 -17.92 36.08
N GLY A 236 13.28 -17.02 35.22
CA GLY A 236 12.58 -16.48 34.06
C GLY A 236 11.53 -15.43 34.39
N LYS A 237 11.39 -15.01 35.66
CA LYS A 237 10.46 -13.94 36.03
C LYS A 237 11.09 -12.57 35.82
N LYS A 238 10.27 -11.61 35.38
CA LYS A 238 10.66 -10.21 35.21
C LYS A 238 11.16 -9.62 36.54
N LEU A 239 12.35 -9.01 36.51
CA LEU A 239 12.94 -8.31 37.63
C LEU A 239 12.16 -7.02 37.93
N LYS A 240 11.98 -6.70 39.21
CA LYS A 240 11.39 -5.42 39.64
C LYS A 240 12.28 -4.24 39.29
N ARG A 241 13.59 -4.44 39.33
CA ARG A 241 14.64 -3.51 38.90
C ARG A 241 15.55 -4.27 37.94
N PRO A 242 15.53 -3.94 36.64
CA PRO A 242 16.47 -4.55 35.70
C PRO A 242 17.91 -4.27 36.12
N GLN A 243 18.79 -5.25 35.88
CA GLN A 243 20.21 -5.13 36.20
C GLN A 243 20.95 -4.59 34.98
N VAL A 244 21.84 -3.63 35.17
CA VAL A 244 22.62 -2.99 34.11
C VAL A 244 24.10 -3.15 34.39
N THR A 245 24.83 -3.71 33.43
CA THR A 245 26.29 -3.81 33.43
C THR A 245 26.83 -3.06 32.22
N TYR A 246 27.61 -2.00 32.46
CA TYR A 246 28.39 -1.35 31.41
C TYR A 246 29.60 -2.20 31.07
N PHE A 247 29.91 -2.37 29.79
CA PHE A 247 31.12 -3.07 29.36
C PHE A 247 31.79 -2.42 28.16
N THR A 248 33.11 -2.62 28.04
CA THR A 248 33.91 -2.21 26.88
C THR A 248 34.71 -3.40 26.36
N VAL A 249 35.01 -3.42 25.06
CA VAL A 249 35.87 -4.45 24.45
C VAL A 249 37.16 -3.85 23.90
N GLN A 250 38.20 -4.66 23.80
CA GLN A 250 39.48 -4.27 23.25
C GLN A 250 39.36 -4.01 21.74
N GLY A 251 39.92 -2.90 21.26
CA GLY A 251 39.93 -2.54 19.85
C GLY A 251 38.55 -2.21 19.28
N ASP A 252 37.61 -1.79 20.13
CA ASP A 252 36.30 -1.27 19.72
C ASP A 252 36.40 0.11 19.07
N ALA A 253 37.22 0.97 19.67
CA ALA A 253 37.51 2.31 19.18
C ALA A 253 38.88 2.76 19.69
N ASP A 254 39.65 3.44 18.83
CA ASP A 254 40.95 4.01 19.14
C ASP A 254 41.23 5.23 18.24
N GLU A 255 42.07 6.15 18.74
CA GLU A 255 42.72 7.28 18.04
C GLU A 255 41.91 8.57 17.81
N LEU A 256 40.59 8.54 17.52
CA LEU A 256 39.81 9.74 17.20
C LEU A 256 38.57 10.00 18.09
N PRO A 257 38.24 11.26 18.43
CA PRO A 257 37.02 11.61 19.15
C PRO A 257 35.72 11.29 18.39
N ILE A 258 34.65 10.92 19.11
CA ILE A 258 33.30 10.73 18.54
C ILE A 258 32.82 12.04 17.90
N PRO A 259 32.28 12.04 16.67
CA PRO A 259 31.63 13.19 16.07
C PRO A 259 30.53 13.76 16.97
N LYS A 260 30.52 15.08 17.13
CA LYS A 260 29.56 15.78 18.01
C LYS A 260 28.52 16.54 17.19
N ASN A 261 27.41 16.88 17.85
CA ASN A 261 26.34 17.70 17.30
C ASN A 261 25.76 17.18 15.97
N LEU A 262 25.71 15.85 15.82
CA LEU A 262 25.06 15.21 14.69
C LEU A 262 23.59 15.60 14.62
N ARG A 263 23.18 16.17 13.48
CA ARG A 263 21.82 16.67 13.23
C ARG A 263 21.41 16.40 11.80
N ALA A 264 20.12 16.21 11.59
CA ALA A 264 19.54 16.05 10.26
C ALA A 264 18.34 16.99 10.08
N SER A 265 18.15 17.46 8.87
CA SER A 265 17.04 18.35 8.47
C SER A 265 16.63 18.06 7.04
N VAL A 266 15.35 18.27 6.74
CA VAL A 266 14.83 18.27 5.37
C VAL A 266 14.86 19.70 4.83
N ASP A 267 15.40 19.90 3.63
CA ASP A 267 15.41 21.20 2.96
C ASP A 267 14.11 21.50 2.21
N ASP A 268 14.04 22.67 1.56
CA ASP A 268 12.83 23.14 0.87
C ASP A 268 12.50 22.31 -0.38
N ASP A 269 13.45 21.54 -0.91
CA ASP A 269 13.29 20.60 -2.04
C ASP A 269 12.99 19.17 -1.56
N GLY A 270 12.85 18.96 -0.24
CA GLY A 270 12.54 17.66 0.35
C GLY A 270 13.75 16.75 0.53
N TYR A 271 14.98 17.23 0.33
CA TYR A 271 16.18 16.43 0.52
C TYR A 271 16.70 16.49 1.96
N VAL A 272 17.33 15.40 2.41
CA VAL A 272 17.83 15.27 3.77
C VAL A 272 19.29 15.70 3.80
N THR A 273 19.60 16.70 4.62
CA THR A 273 20.98 17.03 4.95
C THR A 273 21.34 16.55 6.35
N ILE A 274 22.48 15.85 6.47
CA ILE A 274 23.06 15.39 7.73
C ILE A 274 24.34 16.21 7.97
N ARG A 275 24.54 16.71 9.19
CA ARG A 275 25.71 17.54 9.54
C ARG A 275 26.25 17.20 10.93
N TRP A 276 27.55 17.35 11.13
CA TRP A 276 28.24 17.18 12.41
C TRP A 276 29.38 18.21 12.56
N ASP A 277 29.97 18.28 13.75
CA ASP A 277 31.17 19.09 13.99
C ASP A 277 32.44 18.40 13.46
N PRO A 278 33.42 19.16 12.95
CA PRO A 278 34.73 18.60 12.60
C PRO A 278 35.38 17.86 13.77
N VAL A 279 36.02 16.73 13.48
CA VAL A 279 36.77 15.92 14.45
C VAL A 279 38.26 16.16 14.26
N ASP A 280 38.94 16.56 15.34
CA ASP A 280 40.40 16.75 15.33
C ASP A 280 41.11 15.44 14.95
N GLY A 281 42.01 15.51 13.96
CA GLY A 281 42.75 14.35 13.44
C GLY A 281 42.00 13.55 12.35
N ALA A 282 40.76 13.90 12.02
CA ALA A 282 40.04 13.27 10.93
C ALA A 282 40.48 13.82 9.57
N SER A 283 40.71 12.92 8.61
CA SER A 283 40.90 13.27 7.19
C SER A 283 39.62 13.12 6.37
N ARG A 284 38.71 12.22 6.79
CA ARG A 284 37.40 11.98 6.15
C ARG A 284 36.40 11.36 7.14
N TYR A 285 35.15 11.25 6.69
CA TYR A 285 34.04 10.67 7.43
C TYR A 285 33.36 9.57 6.62
N GLN A 286 32.82 8.59 7.34
CA GLN A 286 31.96 7.56 6.79
C GLN A 286 30.56 7.73 7.37
N VAL A 287 29.57 7.78 6.49
CA VAL A 287 28.17 7.96 6.87
C VAL A 287 27.37 6.72 6.51
N PHE A 288 26.63 6.19 7.48
CA PHE A 288 25.84 4.98 7.36
C PHE A 288 24.37 5.27 7.66
N MET A 289 23.52 4.40 7.14
CA MET A 289 22.10 4.33 7.45
C MET A 289 21.79 2.96 8.05
N GLN A 290 21.07 2.95 9.17
CA GLN A 290 20.56 1.74 9.81
C GLN A 290 19.04 1.68 9.66
N LYS A 291 18.53 0.54 9.17
CA LYS A 291 17.08 0.22 9.14
C LYS A 291 16.82 -1.03 10.01
N LYS A 292 15.89 -0.93 10.97
CA LYS A 292 15.60 -2.01 11.95
C LYS A 292 14.10 -2.22 12.15
N ARG A 293 13.61 -3.48 12.12
CA ARG A 293 12.23 -3.80 12.52
C ARG A 293 12.11 -3.87 14.05
N LYS A 294 10.91 -3.60 14.58
CA LYS A 294 10.63 -3.76 16.01
C LYS A 294 10.70 -5.24 16.40
N GLY A 295 11.32 -5.54 17.55
CA GLY A 295 11.43 -6.91 18.08
C GLY A 295 12.47 -7.80 17.39
N GLU A 296 13.12 -7.32 16.34
CA GLU A 296 14.12 -8.06 15.57
C GLU A 296 15.46 -8.09 16.33
N THR A 297 15.77 -9.24 16.93
CA THR A 297 16.98 -9.41 17.77
C THR A 297 18.22 -9.83 16.97
N SER A 298 18.08 -10.41 15.76
CA SER A 298 19.22 -11.03 15.08
C SER A 298 19.27 -11.12 13.53
N ILE A 299 18.29 -10.74 12.69
CA ILE A 299 18.48 -10.75 11.20
C ILE A 299 17.51 -9.77 10.50
N PRO A 300 17.86 -9.04 9.40
CA PRO A 300 19.10 -8.35 9.09
C PRO A 300 18.93 -6.86 9.43
N GLN A 301 19.51 -6.41 10.54
CA GLN A 301 19.78 -4.98 10.67
C GLN A 301 20.70 -4.59 9.51
N THR A 302 20.18 -3.79 8.58
CA THR A 302 20.99 -3.31 7.46
C THR A 302 21.61 -2.00 7.91
N VAL A 303 22.88 -2.08 8.29
CA VAL A 303 23.74 -0.89 8.41
C VAL A 303 24.45 -0.77 7.06
N THR A 304 24.02 0.20 6.27
CA THR A 304 24.51 0.42 4.92
C THR A 304 25.38 1.66 4.93
N LEU A 305 26.61 1.57 4.43
CA LEU A 305 27.44 2.73 4.14
C LEU A 305 26.80 3.49 2.97
N ILE A 306 26.38 4.73 3.23
CA ILE A 306 25.69 5.55 2.23
C ILE A 306 26.62 6.57 1.59
N ASP A 307 27.70 6.97 2.27
CA ASP A 307 28.68 7.90 1.70
C ASP A 307 30.05 7.91 2.41
N PHE A 308 31.06 8.41 1.69
CA PHE A 308 32.34 8.87 2.22
C PHE A 308 32.55 10.33 1.85
N THR A 309 32.87 11.18 2.82
CA THR A 309 33.05 12.61 2.57
C THR A 309 34.21 13.20 3.37
N GLU A 310 34.92 14.17 2.79
CA GLU A 310 35.88 15.02 3.50
C GLU A 310 35.18 16.17 4.22
N ASP A 311 33.95 16.49 3.82
CA ASP A 311 33.11 17.49 4.45
C ASP A 311 32.44 16.98 5.71
N THR A 312 31.98 17.90 6.56
CA THR A 312 31.23 17.57 7.78
C THR A 312 29.72 17.55 7.55
N SER A 313 29.31 17.29 6.30
CA SER A 313 27.92 17.16 5.91
C SER A 313 27.73 16.38 4.63
N ILE A 314 26.57 15.73 4.50
CA ILE A 314 26.10 15.12 3.24
C ILE A 314 24.64 15.49 2.98
N ASN A 315 24.25 15.59 1.70
CA ASN A 315 22.87 15.81 1.28
C ASN A 315 22.38 14.64 0.41
N SER A 316 21.16 14.15 0.66
CA SER A 316 20.62 12.98 -0.06
C SER A 316 20.49 13.20 -1.57
N LYS A 317 20.36 14.45 -2.05
CA LYS A 317 20.35 14.81 -3.48
C LYS A 317 21.60 14.32 -4.22
N GLU A 318 22.77 14.50 -3.61
CA GLU A 318 24.06 14.10 -4.20
C GLU A 318 24.18 12.57 -4.26
N LEU A 319 23.58 11.88 -3.30
CA LEU A 319 23.55 10.41 -3.25
C LEU A 319 22.64 9.83 -4.34
N GLU A 320 21.54 10.52 -4.68
CA GLU A 320 20.63 10.09 -5.74
C GLU A 320 21.28 10.11 -7.13
N MET A 321 22.02 11.19 -7.43
CA MET A 321 22.68 11.36 -8.72
C MET A 321 23.69 10.26 -9.02
N SER A 322 24.23 9.61 -7.98
CA SER A 322 25.15 8.48 -8.12
C SER A 322 24.46 7.15 -8.44
N ALA A 323 23.15 7.03 -8.20
CA ALA A 323 22.37 5.80 -8.38
C ALA A 323 21.62 5.75 -9.72
N HIS A 324 21.37 6.88 -10.37
CA HIS A 324 20.63 6.98 -11.64
C HIS A 324 21.48 7.70 -12.69
N ALA A 325 22.44 6.98 -13.26
CA ALA A 325 23.18 7.40 -14.45
C ALA A 325 22.37 7.16 -15.74
N ILE A 326 21.05 7.34 -15.70
CA ILE A 326 20.12 7.05 -16.79
C ILE A 326 19.25 8.30 -17.02
N ASP A 327 19.28 8.75 -18.26
CA ASP A 327 18.50 9.80 -18.94
C ASP A 327 18.08 11.08 -18.17
N PRO A 328 18.64 12.26 -18.47
CA PRO A 328 18.14 13.54 -17.95
C PRO A 328 16.73 13.92 -18.44
N ASP A 329 16.18 13.23 -19.44
CA ASP A 329 14.78 13.39 -19.90
C ASP A 329 13.80 12.42 -19.19
N ASP A 330 14.26 11.60 -18.24
CA ASP A 330 13.37 10.75 -17.43
C ASP A 330 12.62 11.62 -16.41
N GLU A 331 11.31 11.75 -16.59
CA GLU A 331 10.41 12.49 -15.71
C GLU A 331 10.44 11.86 -14.32
N ARG A 332 11.20 12.45 -13.38
CA ARG A 332 11.31 11.94 -12.02
C ARG A 332 9.98 12.07 -11.28
N ASP A 333 9.20 11.00 -11.26
CA ASP A 333 8.01 10.83 -10.42
C ASP A 333 8.37 10.53 -8.95
N SER A 334 9.67 10.37 -8.65
CA SER A 334 10.19 9.94 -7.35
C SER A 334 11.50 10.62 -6.95
N GLN A 335 11.76 10.65 -5.64
CA GLN A 335 13.02 11.12 -5.04
C GLN A 335 13.26 10.43 -3.69
N ASN A 336 14.40 10.73 -3.06
CA ASN A 336 14.88 10.11 -1.82
C ASN A 336 14.82 8.57 -1.83
N GLY A 337 15.19 7.92 -2.93
CA GLY A 337 15.11 6.44 -3.07
C GLY A 337 15.85 5.67 -1.97
N LEU A 338 16.89 6.27 -1.38
CA LEU A 338 17.63 5.74 -0.22
C LEU A 338 16.72 5.46 1.00
N PHE A 339 15.63 6.21 1.13
CA PHE A 339 14.66 6.13 2.22
C PHE A 339 13.49 5.17 1.91
N GLY A 340 13.49 4.55 0.72
CA GLY A 340 12.55 3.48 0.38
C GLY A 340 12.68 2.24 1.28
N GLY A 341 11.61 1.43 1.33
CA GLY A 341 11.57 0.16 2.08
C GLY A 341 11.56 0.30 3.62
N LEU A 342 11.23 1.49 4.13
CA LEU A 342 11.00 1.72 5.57
C LEU A 342 9.61 1.26 6.01
N VAL A 343 8.59 1.38 5.15
CA VAL A 343 7.23 0.90 5.41
C VAL A 343 7.21 -0.63 5.43
N MET A 344 6.47 -1.19 6.39
CA MET A 344 6.25 -2.64 6.57
C MET A 344 4.77 -2.92 6.31
N GLY A 345 4.48 -3.53 5.15
CA GLY A 345 3.11 -3.67 4.65
C GLY A 345 2.72 -2.48 3.78
N ASP A 346 1.43 -2.20 3.75
CA ASP A 346 0.83 -1.18 2.89
C ASP A 346 1.01 0.24 3.44
N SER A 347 1.31 1.19 2.56
CA SER A 347 1.28 2.61 2.85
C SER A 347 -0.15 3.15 2.88
N ALA A 348 -0.33 4.41 3.26
CA ALA A 348 -1.63 5.07 3.20
C ALA A 348 -2.19 5.11 1.77
N ASP A 349 -1.35 5.26 0.74
CA ASP A 349 -1.79 5.29 -0.67
C ASP A 349 -2.15 3.90 -1.20
N ASP A 350 -1.46 2.86 -0.74
CA ASP A 350 -1.83 1.46 -1.04
C ASP A 350 -3.22 1.15 -0.44
N ILE A 351 -3.45 1.55 0.81
CA ILE A 351 -4.76 1.38 1.48
C ILE A 351 -5.87 2.15 0.76
N GLU A 352 -5.61 3.38 0.28
CA GLU A 352 -6.58 4.11 -0.52
C GLU A 352 -6.84 3.44 -1.88
N GLY A 353 -5.82 2.82 -2.49
CA GLY A 353 -5.98 1.97 -3.66
C GLY A 353 -6.92 0.81 -3.40
N THR A 354 -6.69 0.04 -2.33
CA THR A 354 -7.55 -1.08 -1.92
C THR A 354 -8.99 -0.63 -1.62
N ARG A 355 -9.16 0.57 -1.05
CA ARG A 355 -10.47 1.18 -0.79
C ARG A 355 -11.18 1.58 -2.08
N LEU A 356 -10.47 2.18 -3.04
CA LEU A 356 -11.02 2.47 -4.37
C LEU A 356 -11.39 1.18 -5.10
N ASP A 357 -10.59 0.13 -4.97
CA ASP A 357 -10.91 -1.20 -5.49
C ASP A 357 -12.20 -1.73 -4.88
N LEU A 358 -12.40 -1.61 -3.56
CA LEU A 358 -13.66 -1.97 -2.94
C LEU A 358 -14.84 -1.12 -3.47
N GLN A 359 -14.74 0.21 -3.45
CA GLN A 359 -15.85 1.08 -3.88
C GLN A 359 -16.25 0.85 -5.33
N ASN A 360 -15.27 0.69 -6.22
CA ASN A 360 -15.50 0.48 -7.65
C ASN A 360 -15.78 -0.98 -8.00
N ALA A 361 -15.72 -1.87 -7.00
CA ALA A 361 -15.61 -3.29 -7.21
C ALA A 361 -14.51 -3.65 -8.23
N ALA A 362 -13.40 -2.89 -8.24
CA ALA A 362 -12.18 -3.15 -8.99
C ALA A 362 -11.27 -4.14 -8.23
N THR A 363 -10.22 -4.63 -8.89
CA THR A 363 -9.59 -5.97 -8.68
C THR A 363 -8.65 -5.97 -7.50
N SER A 364 -9.04 -6.59 -6.40
CA SER A 364 -8.04 -7.17 -5.50
C SER A 364 -8.48 -8.52 -4.94
N ASP A 365 -7.48 -9.38 -4.74
CA ASP A 365 -7.58 -10.68 -4.08
C ASP A 365 -8.32 -10.54 -2.76
N ASN A 366 -9.23 -11.46 -2.43
CA ASN A 366 -9.92 -11.61 -1.12
C ASN A 366 -9.60 -10.51 -0.09
N ILE A 367 -10.05 -9.28 -0.37
CA ILE A 367 -9.67 -8.12 0.43
C ILE A 367 -10.25 -8.35 1.81
N LYS A 368 -9.38 -8.44 2.81
CA LYS A 368 -9.80 -8.63 4.18
C LYS A 368 -10.10 -7.27 4.78
N ALA A 369 -10.94 -7.28 5.81
CA ALA A 369 -11.19 -6.10 6.63
C ALA A 369 -9.91 -5.44 7.18
N GLU A 370 -8.80 -6.18 7.30
CA GLU A 370 -7.51 -5.65 7.74
C GLU A 370 -6.77 -4.83 6.68
N ASP A 371 -6.98 -5.11 5.39
CA ASP A 371 -6.28 -4.48 4.26
C ASP A 371 -6.79 -3.06 3.96
N VAL A 372 -7.92 -2.69 4.57
CA VAL A 372 -8.59 -1.37 4.40
C VAL A 372 -8.64 -0.56 5.68
N LYS A 373 -7.95 -1.03 6.73
CA LYS A 373 -7.78 -0.28 7.98
C LYS A 373 -6.93 0.95 7.71
N SER A 374 -7.33 2.07 8.31
CA SER A 374 -6.59 3.32 8.18
C SER A 374 -5.13 3.13 8.55
N TYR A 375 -4.25 3.67 7.72
CA TYR A 375 -2.81 3.64 7.96
C TYR A 375 -2.42 4.52 9.14
N TYR A 376 -1.56 3.99 10.02
CA TYR A 376 -0.93 4.77 11.09
C TYR A 376 0.58 4.48 11.14
N PRO A 377 1.45 5.48 10.95
CA PRO A 377 2.88 5.28 11.07
C PRO A 377 3.25 4.98 12.53
N GLY A 378 4.01 3.91 12.74
CA GLY A 378 4.40 3.47 14.07
C GLY A 378 5.42 2.33 14.04
N PRO A 379 5.87 1.86 15.20
CA PRO A 379 6.91 0.82 15.29
C PRO A 379 6.57 -0.50 14.61
N ASP A 380 5.28 -0.78 14.38
CA ASP A 380 4.78 -2.00 13.75
C ASP A 380 4.55 -1.84 12.24
N THR A 381 4.52 -0.60 11.72
CA THR A 381 4.28 -0.27 10.30
C THR A 381 5.47 0.42 9.63
N VAL A 382 6.44 0.95 10.40
CA VAL A 382 7.61 1.67 9.90
C VAL A 382 8.87 1.24 10.65
N ARG A 383 9.92 0.89 9.92
CA ARG A 383 11.23 0.52 10.47
C ARG A 383 11.83 1.69 11.26
N ASN A 384 12.51 1.39 12.35
CA ASN A 384 13.38 2.36 13.02
C ASN A 384 14.56 2.69 12.10
N MET A 385 14.84 3.98 11.97
CA MET A 385 15.82 4.50 11.03
C MET A 385 16.78 5.45 11.74
N SER A 386 18.08 5.24 11.54
CA SER A 386 19.12 6.07 12.15
C SER A 386 20.28 6.31 11.19
N PHE A 387 20.89 7.48 11.31
CA PHE A 387 22.17 7.79 10.69
C PHE A 387 23.30 7.48 11.67
N LEU A 388 24.40 6.90 11.17
CA LEU A 388 25.63 6.72 11.94
C LEU A 388 26.77 7.42 11.21
N VAL A 389 27.59 8.15 11.95
CA VAL A 389 28.77 8.84 11.40
C VAL A 389 29.99 8.46 12.21
N ARG A 390 31.09 8.11 11.54
CA ARG A 390 32.40 8.01 12.18
C ARG A 390 33.45 8.79 11.42
N ALA A 391 34.40 9.36 12.14
CA ALA A 391 35.59 9.98 11.60
C ALA A 391 36.67 8.91 11.36
N THR A 392 37.55 9.15 10.39
CA THR A 392 38.75 8.34 10.15
C THR A 392 39.92 9.23 9.76
N ASP A 393 41.13 8.81 10.13
CA ASP A 393 42.39 9.47 9.78
C ASP A 393 42.90 9.07 8.38
N GLY A 394 42.30 8.06 7.75
CA GLY A 394 42.71 7.53 6.45
C GLY A 394 43.87 6.52 6.51
N GLU A 395 44.46 6.28 7.68
CA GLU A 395 45.56 5.34 7.93
C GLU A 395 45.14 4.13 8.79
N GLY A 396 43.87 4.06 9.14
CA GLY A 396 43.23 2.96 9.86
C GLY A 396 42.73 3.33 11.26
N GLY A 397 42.93 4.57 11.71
CA GLY A 397 42.30 5.13 12.90
C GLY A 397 40.87 5.57 12.62
N TYR A 398 39.99 5.37 13.60
CA TYR A 398 38.57 5.72 13.48
C TYR A 398 37.93 6.05 14.83
N SER A 399 36.95 6.95 14.80
CA SER A 399 36.13 7.23 15.97
C SER A 399 35.07 6.15 16.19
N PRO A 400 34.49 6.05 17.39
CA PRO A 400 33.18 5.42 17.57
C PRO A 400 32.11 6.12 16.73
N TYR A 401 31.00 5.43 16.49
CA TYR A 401 29.84 5.98 15.79
C TYR A 401 29.12 7.02 16.63
N ALA A 402 28.95 8.21 16.07
CA ALA A 402 27.86 9.10 16.46
C ALA A 402 26.58 8.61 15.79
N MET A 403 25.49 8.46 16.55
CA MET A 403 24.21 7.95 16.04
C MET A 403 23.10 8.98 16.22
N LEU A 404 22.26 9.14 15.20
CA LEU A 404 21.09 10.01 15.21
C LEU A 404 19.87 9.23 14.73
N ARG A 405 18.86 9.06 15.60
CA ARG A 405 17.56 8.53 15.20
C ARG A 405 16.82 9.55 14.35
N ALA A 406 16.27 9.13 13.21
CA ALA A 406 15.69 10.01 12.21
C ALA A 406 14.19 9.75 11.93
N ASN A 407 13.54 8.88 12.70
CA ASN A 407 12.11 8.56 12.52
C ASN A 407 11.18 9.80 12.54
N ASP A 408 11.50 10.82 13.35
CA ASP A 408 10.71 12.05 13.44
C ASP A 408 10.77 12.91 12.15
N LEU A 409 11.73 12.63 11.26
CA LEU A 409 11.88 13.30 9.98
C LEU A 409 11.14 12.60 8.84
N LEU A 410 10.80 11.31 8.99
CA LEU A 410 10.33 10.48 7.86
C LEU A 410 9.04 11.02 7.21
N SER A 411 8.13 11.58 8.01
CA SER A 411 6.91 12.26 7.55
C SER A 411 7.15 13.52 6.70
N GLN A 412 8.40 13.99 6.61
CA GLN A 412 8.80 15.17 5.85
C GLN A 412 9.61 14.82 4.61
N ILE A 413 10.02 13.55 4.44
CA ILE A 413 10.86 13.09 3.33
C ILE A 413 9.97 12.54 2.22
N PRO A 414 9.78 13.25 1.10
CA PRO A 414 8.97 12.79 -0.04
C PRO A 414 9.66 11.64 -0.77
N ILE A 415 8.86 10.68 -1.26
CA ILE A 415 9.32 9.49 -1.99
C ILE A 415 8.78 9.48 -3.43
N THR A 416 7.47 9.59 -3.62
CA THR A 416 6.82 9.50 -4.94
C THR A 416 5.44 10.16 -4.93
N VAL A 417 4.89 10.48 -6.10
CA VAL A 417 3.50 10.94 -6.25
C VAL A 417 2.53 9.85 -5.73
N SER A 418 1.49 10.26 -4.99
CA SER A 418 0.42 9.36 -4.57
C SER A 418 -0.61 9.18 -5.68
N LEU A 419 -0.92 7.94 -6.05
CA LEU A 419 -1.77 7.64 -7.21
C LEU A 419 -3.25 7.49 -6.83
N HIS A 420 -3.55 6.92 -5.67
CA HIS A 420 -4.90 6.49 -5.30
C HIS A 420 -5.60 7.50 -4.40
N THR A 421 -5.50 8.77 -4.74
CA THR A 421 -5.97 9.87 -3.88
C THR A 421 -7.42 10.28 -4.12
N GLU A 422 -8.17 9.56 -4.94
CA GLU A 422 -9.55 9.93 -5.31
C GLU A 422 -10.48 10.04 -4.09
N ASN A 423 -10.41 9.09 -3.14
CA ASN A 423 -11.14 9.15 -1.88
C ASN A 423 -10.77 10.39 -1.03
N LEU A 424 -9.53 10.87 -1.16
CA LEU A 424 -9.02 12.05 -0.44
C LEU A 424 -9.42 13.36 -1.10
N ARG A 425 -9.52 13.36 -2.43
CA ARG A 425 -9.75 14.53 -3.27
C ARG A 425 -11.24 14.76 -3.55
N GLY A 426 -12.04 13.70 -3.46
CA GLY A 426 -13.42 13.68 -3.94
C GLY A 426 -13.50 13.61 -5.47
N LYS A 427 -14.73 13.64 -5.99
CA LYS A 427 -15.00 13.57 -7.43
C LYS A 427 -14.36 14.74 -8.16
N LYS A 428 -13.56 14.44 -9.21
CA LYS A 428 -12.96 15.45 -10.08
C LYS A 428 -14.04 16.33 -10.75
N PRO A 429 -13.98 17.66 -10.61
CA PRO A 429 -14.89 18.57 -11.31
C PRO A 429 -14.70 18.52 -12.83
N GLU A 430 -15.77 18.77 -13.60
CA GLU A 430 -15.73 18.69 -15.07
C GLU A 430 -15.04 19.89 -15.75
N GLY A 431 -14.94 21.03 -15.05
CA GLY A 431 -14.40 22.28 -15.61
C GLY A 431 -14.41 23.45 -14.61
N GLY A 432 -14.15 24.65 -15.11
CA GLY A 432 -14.18 25.89 -14.36
C GLY A 432 -13.11 26.00 -13.27
N ILE A 433 -13.36 26.91 -12.31
CA ILE A 433 -12.39 27.23 -11.24
C ILE A 433 -12.20 26.07 -10.26
N GLU A 434 -13.24 25.28 -10.00
CA GLU A 434 -13.15 24.12 -9.09
C GLU A 434 -12.26 23.01 -9.64
N LEU A 435 -12.23 22.79 -10.97
CA LEU A 435 -11.25 21.89 -11.58
C LEU A 435 -9.82 22.41 -11.38
N LEU A 436 -9.58 23.72 -11.55
CA LEU A 436 -8.25 24.29 -11.33
C LEU A 436 -7.84 24.17 -9.85
N LYS A 437 -8.76 24.38 -8.90
CA LYS A 437 -8.51 24.16 -7.47
C LYS A 437 -8.20 22.70 -7.16
N TYR A 438 -8.93 21.78 -7.79
CA TYR A 438 -8.71 20.34 -7.67
C TYR A 438 -7.31 19.95 -8.17
N GLU A 439 -6.85 20.52 -9.28
CA GLU A 439 -5.54 20.22 -9.87
C GLU A 439 -4.39 21.06 -9.32
N ALA A 440 -4.63 22.18 -8.65
CA ALA A 440 -3.58 22.97 -7.98
C ALA A 440 -2.98 22.25 -6.76
N VAL A 441 -3.56 21.12 -6.35
CA VAL A 441 -3.15 20.33 -5.20
C VAL A 441 -2.55 18.99 -5.65
N GLY A 442 -1.35 18.69 -5.16
CA GLY A 442 -0.68 17.40 -5.33
C GLY A 442 -0.58 16.61 -4.01
N TYR A 443 -0.37 15.30 -4.15
CA TYR A 443 -0.29 14.34 -3.05
C TYR A 443 0.98 13.52 -3.18
N VAL A 444 1.72 13.36 -2.09
CA VAL A 444 3.05 12.73 -2.08
C VAL A 444 3.13 11.70 -0.97
N ASN A 445 3.63 10.51 -1.32
CA ASN A 445 3.96 9.47 -0.37
C ASN A 445 5.26 9.83 0.36
N MET A 446 5.20 9.81 1.68
CA MET A 446 6.33 10.15 2.56
C MET A 446 7.07 8.88 2.99
N ALA A 447 8.32 9.01 3.46
CA ALA A 447 9.15 7.89 3.85
C ALA A 447 8.62 7.05 5.03
N ASP A 448 7.65 7.57 5.78
CA ASP A 448 6.93 6.83 6.82
C ASP A 448 5.60 6.23 6.34
N GLY A 449 5.33 6.23 5.03
CA GLY A 449 4.12 5.66 4.42
C GLY A 449 2.88 6.54 4.52
N THR A 450 2.98 7.75 5.09
CA THR A 450 1.86 8.71 5.09
C THR A 450 1.75 9.47 3.77
N ILE A 451 0.57 10.05 3.51
CA ILE A 451 0.34 10.94 2.38
C ILE A 451 0.40 12.40 2.86
N ARG A 452 1.14 13.23 2.13
CA ARG A 452 1.19 14.68 2.33
C ARG A 452 0.48 15.41 1.21
N LYS A 453 -0.42 16.33 1.59
CA LYS A 453 -1.08 17.26 0.67
C LYS A 453 -0.30 18.57 0.56
N THR A 454 -0.02 19.01 -0.66
CA THR A 454 0.70 20.27 -0.93
C THR A 454 0.28 20.89 -2.27
N ARG A 455 0.80 22.08 -2.59
CA ARG A 455 0.53 22.79 -3.84
C ARG A 455 1.37 22.23 -4.98
N ARG A 456 0.85 22.26 -6.21
CA ARG A 456 1.65 22.14 -7.43
C ARG A 456 2.18 23.51 -7.86
N VAL A 457 3.32 23.52 -8.53
CA VAL A 457 3.96 24.71 -9.10
C VAL A 457 4.05 24.49 -10.60
N PHE A 458 3.24 25.24 -11.36
CA PHE A 458 3.08 25.03 -12.79
C PHE A 458 4.13 25.76 -13.62
N ASP A 459 4.63 25.08 -14.65
CA ASP A 459 5.52 25.61 -15.68
C ASP A 459 4.72 25.88 -16.96
N PHE A 460 3.96 26.98 -16.96
CA PHE A 460 3.10 27.36 -18.08
C PHE A 460 3.88 27.65 -19.37
N ASP A 461 5.17 28.00 -19.27
CA ASP A 461 6.01 28.27 -20.44
C ASP A 461 6.32 26.99 -21.23
N LYS A 462 6.22 25.82 -20.58
CA LYS A 462 6.33 24.49 -21.19
C LYS A 462 5.00 23.82 -21.46
N ALA A 463 3.87 24.51 -21.23
CA ALA A 463 2.57 23.95 -21.49
C ALA A 463 2.40 23.61 -22.99
N THR A 464 1.89 22.42 -23.26
CA THR A 464 1.56 21.98 -24.62
C THR A 464 0.06 21.74 -24.75
N THR A 465 -0.41 21.54 -25.97
CA THR A 465 -1.80 21.16 -26.21
C THR A 465 -1.86 19.84 -26.94
N ARG A 466 -2.73 18.95 -26.50
CA ARG A 466 -3.13 17.76 -27.25
C ARG A 466 -4.61 17.83 -27.63
N LYS A 467 -4.95 17.19 -28.73
CA LYS A 467 -6.35 17.01 -29.12
C LYS A 467 -6.84 15.68 -28.56
N GLU A 468 -7.96 15.72 -27.87
CA GLU A 468 -8.64 14.55 -27.33
C GLU A 468 -10.02 14.43 -27.98
N ASP A 469 -10.27 13.30 -28.62
CA ASP A 469 -11.57 13.02 -29.20
C ASP A 469 -12.49 12.43 -28.14
N SER A 470 -13.36 13.26 -27.58
CA SER A 470 -14.40 12.79 -26.67
C SER A 470 -15.63 12.34 -27.46
N VAL A 471 -16.08 11.11 -27.21
CA VAL A 471 -17.28 10.55 -27.81
C VAL A 471 -18.41 10.67 -26.79
N GLN A 472 -19.35 11.59 -27.01
CA GLN A 472 -20.56 11.63 -26.20
C GLN A 472 -21.54 10.56 -26.68
N TYR A 473 -21.83 9.62 -25.78
CA TYR A 473 -22.87 8.62 -25.95
C TYR A 473 -24.19 9.20 -25.48
N ASP A 474 -25.13 9.35 -26.40
CA ASP A 474 -26.52 9.62 -26.04
C ASP A 474 -27.18 8.28 -25.70
N ARG A 475 -27.31 8.04 -24.40
CA ARG A 475 -27.92 6.81 -23.87
C ARG A 475 -29.41 6.69 -24.18
N GLU A 476 -30.08 7.77 -24.60
CA GLU A 476 -31.52 7.75 -24.92
C GLU A 476 -31.79 7.46 -26.40
N ASN A 477 -30.77 7.48 -27.27
CA ASN A 477 -30.92 7.35 -28.72
C ASN A 477 -30.00 6.29 -29.34
N GLY A 478 -29.42 5.38 -28.54
CA GLY A 478 -28.63 4.25 -29.02
C GLY A 478 -27.44 4.58 -29.92
N GLY A 479 -26.89 5.81 -29.88
CA GLY A 479 -25.89 6.24 -30.86
C GLY A 479 -24.87 7.27 -30.37
N THR A 480 -23.70 7.24 -30.99
CA THR A 480 -22.69 8.31 -30.90
C THR A 480 -23.23 9.58 -31.57
N THR A 481 -23.72 10.54 -30.78
CA THR A 481 -24.34 11.76 -31.33
C THR A 481 -23.33 12.80 -31.80
N SER A 482 -22.11 12.81 -31.25
CA SER A 482 -21.04 13.69 -31.74
C SER A 482 -19.65 13.27 -31.28
N ARG A 483 -18.67 13.34 -32.21
CA ARG A 483 -17.23 13.37 -31.89
C ARG A 483 -16.89 14.81 -31.57
N ARG A 484 -16.68 15.11 -30.30
CA ARG A 484 -16.25 16.42 -29.85
C ARG A 484 -14.74 16.37 -29.66
N GLU A 485 -14.02 16.91 -30.64
CA GLU A 485 -12.59 17.20 -30.50
C GLU A 485 -12.46 18.28 -29.42
N THR A 486 -11.92 17.89 -28.27
CA THR A 486 -11.64 18.79 -27.16
C THR A 486 -10.13 19.02 -27.13
N LEU A 487 -9.74 20.29 -27.13
CA LEU A 487 -8.35 20.66 -26.93
C LEU A 487 -8.04 20.58 -25.43
N ILE A 488 -6.97 19.90 -25.07
CA ILE A 488 -6.51 19.70 -23.68
C ILE A 488 -5.15 20.38 -23.55
N TRP A 489 -5.00 21.22 -22.52
CA TRP A 489 -3.71 21.72 -22.07
C TRP A 489 -3.01 20.64 -21.24
N GLU A 490 -1.78 20.30 -21.60
CA GLU A 490 -0.87 19.54 -20.75
C GLU A 490 0.11 20.54 -20.13
N VAL A 491 0.00 20.75 -18.83
CA VAL A 491 0.81 21.72 -18.09
C VAL A 491 1.77 20.97 -17.18
N PRO A 492 3.08 20.95 -17.50
CA PRO A 492 4.09 20.42 -16.61
C PRO A 492 4.11 21.19 -15.30
N CYS A 493 4.37 20.49 -14.20
CA CYS A 493 4.45 21.08 -12.88
C CYS A 493 5.41 20.30 -11.98
N THR A 494 5.77 20.92 -10.85
CA THR A 494 6.46 20.26 -9.74
C THR A 494 5.61 20.33 -8.49
N ILE A 495 5.81 19.38 -7.58
CA ILE A 495 5.08 19.38 -6.32
C ILE A 495 5.87 20.20 -5.29
N LYS A 496 5.26 21.21 -4.67
CA LYS A 496 5.95 22.12 -3.75
C LYS A 496 6.50 21.38 -2.54
N GLY A 497 7.79 21.55 -2.27
CA GLY A 497 8.51 20.83 -1.21
C GLY A 497 9.24 19.59 -1.70
N THR A 498 9.30 19.38 -3.02
CA THR A 498 9.89 18.23 -3.70
C THR A 498 10.53 18.70 -5.04
N THR A 499 11.30 17.83 -5.68
CA THR A 499 11.74 17.96 -7.09
C THR A 499 10.99 16.99 -8.01
N ILE A 500 9.90 16.40 -7.53
CA ILE A 500 9.08 15.45 -8.29
C ILE A 500 8.31 16.21 -9.38
N HIS A 501 8.41 15.72 -10.61
CA HIS A 501 7.70 16.22 -11.76
C HIS A 501 6.33 15.54 -11.90
N ASP A 502 5.35 16.30 -12.38
CA ASP A 502 3.98 15.85 -12.62
C ASP A 502 3.41 16.66 -13.81
N THR A 503 2.35 16.18 -14.45
CA THR A 503 1.69 16.86 -15.57
C THR A 503 0.18 16.89 -15.36
N VAL A 504 -0.41 18.07 -15.50
CA VAL A 504 -1.85 18.27 -15.33
C VAL A 504 -2.52 18.53 -16.67
N SER A 505 -3.57 17.76 -16.95
CA SER A 505 -4.41 17.89 -18.14
C SER A 505 -5.68 18.73 -17.85
N ILE A 506 -5.82 19.89 -18.50
CA ILE A 506 -6.98 20.80 -18.35
C ILE A 506 -7.70 21.00 -19.69
N PRO A 507 -9.03 20.79 -19.77
CA PRO A 507 -9.79 21.15 -20.97
C PRO A 507 -9.68 22.65 -21.30
N ALA A 508 -9.29 22.97 -22.54
CA ALA A 508 -9.17 24.35 -23.01
C ALA A 508 -10.53 25.04 -23.27
N THR A 509 -11.65 24.36 -22.98
CA THR A 509 -13.02 24.87 -23.18
C THR A 509 -13.25 26.17 -22.42
N ASP A 510 -12.89 26.20 -21.14
CA ASP A 510 -13.08 27.37 -20.27
C ASP A 510 -11.87 28.32 -20.29
N TYR A 511 -10.71 27.79 -20.69
CA TYR A 511 -9.43 28.49 -20.72
C TYR A 511 -8.78 28.37 -22.10
N PRO A 512 -9.30 29.10 -23.12
CA PRO A 512 -8.91 28.90 -24.52
C PRO A 512 -7.49 29.40 -24.86
N THR A 513 -6.83 30.09 -23.93
CA THR A 513 -5.48 30.62 -24.09
C THR A 513 -4.66 30.32 -22.85
N ILE A 514 -3.34 30.20 -23.00
CA ILE A 514 -2.43 29.96 -21.87
C ILE A 514 -2.52 31.09 -20.82
N ASP A 515 -2.71 32.34 -21.25
CA ASP A 515 -2.90 33.49 -20.34
C ASP A 515 -4.18 33.37 -19.51
N ALA A 516 -5.27 32.90 -20.13
CA ALA A 516 -6.52 32.66 -19.43
C ALA A 516 -6.37 31.52 -18.41
N LEU A 517 -5.67 30.44 -18.79
CA LEU A 517 -5.40 29.31 -17.90
C LEU A 517 -4.55 29.73 -16.70
N LYS A 518 -3.46 30.46 -16.96
CA LYS A 518 -2.57 31.00 -15.91
C LYS A 518 -3.34 31.88 -14.94
N LYS A 519 -4.15 32.82 -15.43
CA LYS A 519 -5.01 33.67 -14.60
C LYS A 519 -6.01 32.85 -13.79
N GLY A 520 -6.57 31.79 -14.38
CA GLY A 520 -7.46 30.86 -13.69
C GLY A 520 -6.77 30.16 -12.52
N PHE A 521 -5.54 29.68 -12.70
CA PHE A 521 -4.76 29.08 -11.63
C PHE A 521 -4.35 30.11 -10.56
N ASP A 522 -3.99 31.34 -10.94
CA ASP A 522 -3.73 32.43 -9.99
C ASP A 522 -4.98 32.70 -9.11
N GLU A 523 -6.17 32.70 -9.71
CA GLU A 523 -7.44 32.85 -8.99
C GLU A 523 -7.75 31.63 -8.10
N ALA A 524 -7.51 30.42 -8.60
CA ALA A 524 -7.71 29.19 -7.84
C ALA A 524 -6.82 29.14 -6.60
N ASP A 525 -5.54 29.51 -6.74
CA ASP A 525 -4.60 29.58 -5.63
C ASP A 525 -5.02 30.65 -4.60
N ALA A 526 -5.46 31.83 -5.05
CA ALA A 526 -5.96 32.87 -4.15
C ALA A 526 -7.19 32.40 -3.34
N GLN A 527 -8.15 31.74 -4.00
CA GLN A 527 -9.32 31.18 -3.31
C GLN A 527 -8.92 30.08 -2.32
N LEU A 528 -8.02 29.19 -2.71
CA LEU A 528 -7.55 28.15 -1.81
C LEU A 528 -6.77 28.72 -0.62
N ASP A 529 -6.04 29.83 -0.78
CA ASP A 529 -5.34 30.47 0.34
C ASP A 529 -6.31 31.12 1.33
N GLU A 530 -7.44 31.66 0.85
CA GLU A 530 -8.55 32.15 1.69
C GLU A 530 -9.28 31.01 2.42
N GLU A 531 -9.54 29.90 1.73
CA GLU A 531 -10.19 28.71 2.28
C GLU A 531 -9.33 28.00 3.34
N ASN A 532 -8.01 28.21 3.30
CA ASN A 532 -7.02 27.57 4.17
C ASN A 532 -7.23 26.03 4.33
N PRO A 533 -7.31 25.26 3.22
CA PRO A 533 -7.64 23.84 3.23
C PRO A 533 -6.51 22.94 3.78
N GLY A 534 -5.51 23.54 4.45
CA GLY A 534 -4.38 22.88 5.11
C GLY A 534 -3.37 22.26 4.14
N THR A 535 -2.18 22.86 4.03
CA THR A 535 -0.98 22.11 3.58
C THR A 535 -0.40 21.39 4.79
N GLY A 536 -0.19 20.07 4.70
CA GLY A 536 0.29 19.29 5.84
C GLY A 536 0.08 17.78 5.66
N LEU A 537 0.45 17.03 6.71
CA LEU A 537 0.04 15.64 6.82
C LEU A 537 -1.48 15.58 6.81
N LEU A 538 -2.04 14.78 5.91
CA LEU A 538 -3.47 14.58 5.92
C LEU A 538 -3.85 13.85 7.21
N PRO A 539 -4.86 14.32 7.95
CA PRO A 539 -5.54 13.43 8.87
C PRO A 539 -6.07 12.25 8.06
N VAL A 540 -6.10 11.07 8.69
CA VAL A 540 -6.85 9.90 8.23
C VAL A 540 -8.16 10.37 7.61
N VAL A 541 -8.44 9.88 6.40
CA VAL A 541 -9.68 10.15 5.64
C VAL A 541 -10.85 10.10 6.60
N ASP A 542 -11.71 11.13 6.59
CA ASP A 542 -12.99 11.02 7.28
C ASP A 542 -13.86 10.06 6.47
N ASP A 543 -13.65 8.78 6.73
CA ASP A 543 -14.34 7.64 6.13
C ASP A 543 -15.44 7.10 7.03
N SER A 544 -15.89 7.91 8.01
CA SER A 544 -16.87 7.51 9.01
C SER A 544 -18.22 7.08 8.43
N ASP A 545 -18.52 7.48 7.19
CA ASP A 545 -19.74 7.11 6.46
C ASP A 545 -19.63 5.76 5.70
N VAL A 546 -18.43 5.18 5.57
CA VAL A 546 -18.21 3.92 4.85
C VAL A 546 -17.72 2.84 5.82
N ASP A 547 -18.55 1.82 6.03
CA ASP A 547 -18.12 0.61 6.74
C ASP A 547 -17.28 -0.27 5.79
N TRP A 548 -15.99 0.07 5.69
CA TRP A 548 -15.03 -0.65 4.85
C TRP A 548 -14.93 -2.12 5.20
N GLU A 549 -15.05 -2.47 6.49
CA GLU A 549 -15.01 -3.86 6.92
C GLU A 549 -16.24 -4.63 6.44
N GLN A 550 -17.42 -4.00 6.46
CA GLN A 550 -18.63 -4.60 5.92
C GLN A 550 -18.58 -4.68 4.39
N LEU A 551 -18.11 -3.64 3.70
CA LEU A 551 -17.98 -3.66 2.25
C LEU A 551 -17.00 -4.75 1.79
N ALA A 552 -15.86 -4.91 2.47
CA ALA A 552 -14.92 -6.00 2.21
C ALA A 552 -15.56 -7.39 2.38
N LYS A 553 -16.42 -7.56 3.40
CA LYS A 553 -17.19 -8.81 3.59
C LYS A 553 -18.22 -9.03 2.49
N ASP A 554 -18.97 -7.99 2.13
CA ASP A 554 -20.01 -8.06 1.09
C ASP A 554 -19.43 -8.36 -0.30
N MET A 555 -18.17 -7.98 -0.51
CA MET A 555 -17.45 -8.20 -1.76
C MET A 555 -16.54 -9.43 -1.76
N ALA A 556 -16.41 -10.11 -0.62
CA ALA A 556 -15.60 -11.32 -0.54
C ALA A 556 -16.17 -12.39 -1.49
N VAL A 557 -15.35 -12.84 -2.43
CA VAL A 557 -15.74 -13.89 -3.38
C VAL A 557 -15.27 -15.23 -2.84
N GLU A 558 -16.19 -16.04 -2.35
CA GLU A 558 -15.88 -17.41 -1.94
C GLU A 558 -15.29 -18.21 -3.11
N THR A 559 -14.21 -18.95 -2.85
CA THR A 559 -13.66 -19.90 -3.83
C THR A 559 -14.63 -21.06 -3.98
N SER A 560 -15.20 -21.22 -5.16
CA SER A 560 -15.94 -22.42 -5.49
C SER A 560 -14.99 -23.59 -5.70
N THR A 561 -15.29 -24.72 -5.05
CA THR A 561 -14.54 -25.98 -5.13
C THR A 561 -15.37 -27.11 -5.74
N THR A 562 -16.61 -26.82 -6.14
CA THR A 562 -17.57 -27.82 -6.64
C THR A 562 -18.30 -27.30 -7.87
N MET A 563 -18.85 -28.22 -8.67
CA MET A 563 -19.70 -27.87 -9.81
C MET A 563 -21.10 -27.51 -9.29
N PRO A 564 -21.60 -26.28 -9.50
CA PRO A 564 -22.94 -25.91 -9.06
C PRO A 564 -24.04 -26.68 -9.78
N ASP A 565 -25.10 -27.05 -9.06
CA ASP A 565 -26.31 -27.63 -9.66
C ASP A 565 -27.26 -26.53 -10.13
N LEU A 566 -27.36 -26.37 -11.45
CA LEU A 566 -28.24 -25.39 -12.11
C LEU A 566 -29.60 -25.98 -12.53
N SER A 567 -29.90 -27.23 -12.20
CA SER A 567 -31.16 -27.89 -12.59
C SER A 567 -32.41 -27.14 -12.14
N SER A 568 -32.37 -26.51 -10.96
CA SER A 568 -33.46 -25.70 -10.41
C SER A 568 -33.75 -24.43 -11.23
N THR A 569 -32.75 -23.90 -11.93
CA THR A 569 -32.88 -22.73 -12.81
C THR A 569 -33.31 -23.10 -14.23
N GLY A 570 -33.16 -24.38 -14.62
CA GLY A 570 -33.44 -24.84 -15.98
C GLY A 570 -32.46 -24.34 -17.04
N ILE A 571 -31.29 -23.82 -16.61
CA ILE A 571 -30.22 -23.35 -17.51
C ILE A 571 -29.39 -24.56 -17.97
N PRO A 572 -29.29 -24.81 -19.29
CA PRO A 572 -28.39 -25.84 -19.82
C PRO A 572 -26.92 -25.39 -19.73
N VAL A 573 -26.05 -26.29 -19.25
CA VAL A 573 -24.59 -26.10 -19.23
C VAL A 573 -23.98 -26.81 -20.42
N LYS A 574 -23.17 -26.08 -21.20
CA LYS A 574 -22.56 -26.58 -22.43
C LYS A 574 -21.03 -26.55 -22.35
N GLY A 575 -20.39 -27.57 -22.90
CA GLY A 575 -18.93 -27.68 -22.96
C GLY A 575 -18.52 -29.03 -23.54
N THR A 576 -17.35 -29.07 -24.16
CA THR A 576 -16.77 -30.23 -24.85
C THR A 576 -16.19 -31.25 -23.88
N ASN A 577 -15.79 -30.81 -22.69
CA ASN A 577 -15.26 -31.65 -21.61
C ASN A 577 -15.72 -31.19 -20.22
N GLU A 578 -15.35 -31.94 -19.18
CA GLU A 578 -15.79 -31.68 -17.81
C GLU A 578 -15.20 -30.39 -17.20
N LEU A 579 -13.97 -30.00 -17.57
CA LEU A 579 -13.38 -28.73 -17.13
C LEU A 579 -14.18 -27.53 -17.69
N VAL A 580 -14.52 -27.56 -18.98
CA VAL A 580 -15.33 -26.50 -19.60
C VAL A 580 -16.69 -26.40 -18.92
N LYS A 581 -17.37 -27.53 -18.71
CA LYS A 581 -18.66 -27.54 -18.00
C LYS A 581 -18.52 -27.07 -16.55
N TYR A 582 -17.44 -27.40 -15.88
CA TYR A 582 -17.16 -26.97 -14.51
C TYR A 582 -17.00 -25.46 -14.42
N LEU A 583 -16.21 -24.86 -15.33
CA LEU A 583 -16.07 -23.42 -15.44
C LEU A 583 -17.40 -22.76 -15.80
N ALA A 584 -18.09 -23.27 -16.83
CA ALA A 584 -19.38 -22.74 -17.28
C ALA A 584 -20.45 -22.76 -16.18
N ALA A 585 -20.62 -23.88 -15.47
CA ALA A 585 -21.60 -23.99 -14.38
C ALA A 585 -21.28 -23.01 -13.24
N ASN A 586 -20.00 -22.83 -12.90
CA ASN A 586 -19.57 -21.87 -11.91
C ASN A 586 -19.85 -20.41 -12.33
N LEU A 587 -19.51 -20.05 -13.56
CA LEU A 587 -19.79 -18.72 -14.11
C LEU A 587 -21.29 -18.42 -14.17
N LEU A 588 -22.08 -19.38 -14.66
CA LEU A 588 -23.54 -19.26 -14.68
C LEU A 588 -24.10 -19.11 -13.27
N ALA A 589 -23.54 -19.77 -12.26
CA ALA A 589 -23.91 -19.61 -10.85
C ALA A 589 -23.40 -18.30 -10.21
N GLY A 590 -22.65 -17.46 -10.95
CA GLY A 590 -22.09 -16.19 -10.47
C GLY A 590 -20.81 -16.35 -9.65
N ASN A 591 -20.19 -17.52 -9.65
CA ASN A 591 -18.90 -17.74 -8.99
C ASN A 591 -17.79 -17.19 -9.91
N ARG A 592 -16.98 -16.27 -9.37
CA ARG A 592 -15.87 -15.62 -10.09
C ARG A 592 -14.49 -16.06 -9.59
N ARG A 593 -14.44 -16.92 -8.57
CA ARG A 593 -13.23 -17.54 -8.01
C ARG A 593 -13.46 -19.04 -7.95
N ILE A 594 -12.68 -19.79 -8.73
CA ILE A 594 -12.95 -21.20 -9.02
C ILE A 594 -11.65 -21.99 -8.82
N ASN A 595 -11.61 -22.88 -7.84
CA ASN A 595 -10.49 -23.81 -7.68
C ASN A 595 -10.55 -24.85 -8.80
N VAL A 596 -9.46 -25.02 -9.53
CA VAL A 596 -9.34 -25.94 -10.68
C VAL A 596 -8.32 -27.06 -10.43
N ALA A 597 -7.80 -27.21 -9.21
CA ALA A 597 -6.75 -28.16 -8.85
C ALA A 597 -7.11 -29.63 -9.17
N HIS A 598 -8.40 -29.96 -9.23
CA HIS A 598 -8.84 -31.30 -9.63
C HIS A 598 -8.64 -31.58 -11.14
N TYR A 599 -8.62 -30.54 -11.97
CA TYR A 599 -8.61 -30.62 -13.43
C TYR A 599 -7.24 -30.33 -14.05
N VAL A 600 -6.33 -29.69 -13.30
CA VAL A 600 -4.97 -29.38 -13.73
C VAL A 600 -3.98 -29.86 -12.65
N SER A 601 -2.93 -30.59 -13.04
CA SER A 601 -1.94 -31.15 -12.10
C SER A 601 -0.88 -30.12 -11.74
N ALA A 602 -0.58 -29.90 -10.45
CA ALA A 602 0.36 -28.87 -9.98
C ALA A 602 1.78 -28.82 -10.62
N ASP A 603 2.21 -29.88 -11.32
CA ASP A 603 3.54 -29.99 -11.95
C ASP A 603 3.61 -29.45 -13.40
N ASP A 604 2.49 -29.02 -14.02
CA ASP A 604 2.49 -28.57 -15.42
C ASP A 604 2.81 -27.07 -15.51
N SER A 605 4.03 -26.73 -15.92
CA SER A 605 4.63 -25.41 -15.74
C SER A 605 4.00 -24.26 -16.54
N ASP A 606 2.90 -24.48 -17.25
CA ASP A 606 2.12 -23.41 -17.87
C ASP A 606 0.63 -23.77 -18.00
N HIS A 607 -0.09 -23.78 -16.87
CA HIS A 607 -1.55 -23.98 -16.82
C HIS A 607 -2.36 -22.93 -17.60
N SER A 608 -1.73 -21.81 -17.95
CA SER A 608 -2.40 -20.62 -18.46
C SER A 608 -3.13 -20.89 -19.77
N ASP A 609 -2.48 -21.52 -20.75
CA ASP A 609 -3.06 -21.74 -22.08
C ASP A 609 -4.23 -22.72 -22.09
N THR A 610 -4.10 -23.86 -21.39
CA THR A 610 -5.18 -24.87 -21.32
C THR A 610 -6.40 -24.32 -20.58
N LEU A 611 -6.18 -23.61 -19.47
CA LEU A 611 -7.27 -22.96 -18.74
C LEU A 611 -7.88 -21.83 -19.57
N GLN A 612 -7.07 -21.04 -20.28
CA GLN A 612 -7.51 -19.96 -21.17
C GLN A 612 -8.44 -20.48 -22.27
N GLN A 613 -8.07 -21.57 -22.95
CA GLN A 613 -8.92 -22.20 -23.95
C GLN A 613 -10.23 -22.75 -23.35
N ALA A 614 -10.14 -23.44 -22.20
CA ALA A 614 -11.33 -23.98 -21.54
C ALA A 614 -12.29 -22.88 -21.06
N PHE A 615 -11.75 -21.76 -20.58
CA PHE A 615 -12.52 -20.58 -20.18
C PHE A 615 -13.18 -19.91 -21.39
N GLN A 616 -12.44 -19.71 -22.48
CA GLN A 616 -12.96 -19.14 -23.72
C GLN A 616 -14.11 -19.97 -24.29
N GLU A 617 -13.97 -21.29 -24.32
CA GLU A 617 -15.07 -22.18 -24.69
C GLU A 617 -16.25 -22.05 -23.71
N ALA A 618 -15.99 -22.04 -22.40
CA ALA A 618 -17.03 -21.94 -21.39
C ALA A 618 -17.87 -20.67 -21.57
N VAL A 619 -17.25 -19.51 -21.81
CA VAL A 619 -17.99 -18.24 -22.00
C VAL A 619 -18.67 -18.20 -23.37
N ALA A 620 -18.02 -18.68 -24.43
CA ALA A 620 -18.56 -18.69 -25.80
C ALA A 620 -19.83 -19.54 -25.91
N GLN A 621 -19.83 -20.72 -25.28
CA GLN A 621 -20.91 -21.70 -25.43
C GLN A 621 -22.05 -21.53 -24.41
N ASN A 622 -21.87 -20.67 -23.40
CA ASN A 622 -22.84 -20.41 -22.33
C ASN A 622 -23.19 -18.90 -22.26
N PRO A 623 -24.15 -18.43 -23.08
CA PRO A 623 -24.38 -17.00 -23.29
C PRO A 623 -24.87 -16.22 -22.06
N LEU A 624 -25.52 -16.91 -21.12
CA LEU A 624 -26.01 -16.31 -19.87
C LEU A 624 -24.88 -16.01 -18.88
N THR A 625 -23.62 -16.29 -19.22
CA THR A 625 -22.45 -15.78 -18.48
C THR A 625 -22.17 -14.31 -18.76
N PHE A 626 -22.67 -13.78 -19.88
CA PHE A 626 -22.42 -12.43 -20.40
C PHE A 626 -20.93 -12.08 -20.65
N CYS A 627 -20.06 -13.07 -20.54
CA CYS A 627 -18.60 -12.88 -20.48
C CYS A 627 -17.88 -12.80 -21.84
N VAL A 628 -18.61 -12.89 -22.94
CA VAL A 628 -18.01 -13.06 -24.28
C VAL A 628 -17.35 -11.76 -24.72
N TYR A 629 -16.01 -11.77 -24.77
CA TYR A 629 -15.09 -10.63 -24.97
C TYR A 629 -15.06 -9.57 -23.86
N THR A 630 -15.88 -9.73 -22.82
CA THR A 630 -16.04 -8.76 -21.74
C THR A 630 -15.36 -9.24 -20.46
N CYS A 631 -15.10 -10.54 -20.34
CA CYS A 631 -14.41 -11.11 -19.20
C CYS A 631 -12.96 -11.49 -19.53
N THR A 632 -12.07 -11.24 -18.58
CA THR A 632 -10.70 -11.76 -18.55
C THR A 632 -10.54 -12.73 -17.39
N MET A 633 -9.50 -13.55 -17.44
CA MET A 633 -9.17 -14.51 -16.40
C MET A 633 -7.72 -14.32 -15.96
N SER A 634 -7.44 -14.57 -14.68
CA SER A 634 -6.09 -14.88 -14.22
C SER A 634 -6.06 -16.21 -13.47
N VAL A 635 -4.90 -16.87 -13.50
CA VAL A 635 -4.63 -18.09 -12.74
C VAL A 635 -3.65 -17.74 -11.63
N ARG A 636 -4.02 -18.04 -10.38
CA ARG A 636 -3.24 -17.74 -9.18
C ARG A 636 -3.29 -18.91 -8.21
N THR A 637 -2.43 -18.90 -7.20
CA THR A 637 -2.52 -19.81 -6.05
C THR A 637 -2.79 -19.00 -4.79
N ASP A 638 -3.57 -19.55 -3.86
CA ASP A 638 -3.77 -18.92 -2.54
C ASP A 638 -2.46 -18.93 -1.72
N GLU A 639 -2.26 -17.94 -0.84
CA GLU A 639 -1.12 -17.95 0.07
C GLU A 639 -1.10 -19.24 0.91
N GLY A 640 -0.01 -20.00 0.81
CA GLY A 640 0.15 -21.28 1.52
C GLY A 640 -0.54 -22.48 0.87
N SER A 641 -1.10 -22.31 -0.33
CA SER A 641 -1.67 -23.38 -1.16
C SER A 641 -0.95 -23.47 -2.51
N GLU A 642 -0.79 -24.68 -3.03
CA GLU A 642 -0.32 -24.91 -4.40
C GLU A 642 -1.49 -25.10 -5.39
N ASP A 643 -2.73 -25.09 -4.89
CA ASP A 643 -3.91 -25.28 -5.71
C ASP A 643 -4.13 -24.12 -6.68
N PRO A 644 -4.20 -24.37 -8.00
CA PRO A 644 -4.53 -23.33 -8.97
C PRO A 644 -5.99 -22.88 -8.84
N ILE A 645 -6.17 -21.56 -8.85
CA ILE A 645 -7.45 -20.85 -8.77
C ILE A 645 -7.59 -19.98 -10.01
N VAL A 646 -8.69 -20.18 -10.73
CA VAL A 646 -9.15 -19.29 -11.80
C VAL A 646 -9.95 -18.16 -11.18
N GLN A 647 -9.51 -16.93 -11.41
CA GLN A 647 -10.24 -15.71 -11.05
C GLN A 647 -10.71 -15.00 -12.32
N VAL A 648 -12.00 -14.68 -12.37
CA VAL A 648 -12.66 -14.10 -13.55
C VAL A 648 -13.07 -12.66 -13.29
N TYR A 649 -12.67 -11.78 -14.20
CA TYR A 649 -12.92 -10.35 -14.14
C TYR A 649 -13.87 -9.97 -15.27
N ALA A 650 -15.05 -9.46 -14.95
CA ALA A 650 -16.06 -9.09 -15.94
C ALA A 650 -16.16 -7.56 -16.10
N GLY A 651 -15.90 -7.06 -17.32
CA GLY A 651 -16.14 -5.69 -17.78
C GLY A 651 -15.52 -4.58 -16.93
N SER A 652 -15.94 -3.34 -17.20
CA SER A 652 -15.61 -2.16 -16.38
C SER A 652 -16.57 -1.96 -15.19
N LYS A 653 -17.63 -2.78 -15.10
CA LYS A 653 -18.58 -2.78 -13.98
C LYS A 653 -18.60 -4.14 -13.33
N ARG A 654 -18.09 -4.23 -12.10
CA ARG A 654 -18.29 -5.44 -11.31
C ARG A 654 -19.59 -5.37 -10.54
N GLN A 655 -20.38 -6.38 -10.81
CA GLN A 655 -21.67 -6.58 -10.23
C GLN A 655 -21.59 -7.58 -9.08
N ARG A 656 -22.29 -7.30 -7.96
CA ARG A 656 -22.47 -8.29 -6.88
C ARG A 656 -23.08 -9.57 -7.43
N LYS A 657 -22.80 -10.71 -6.79
CA LYS A 657 -23.35 -12.00 -7.21
C LYS A 657 -24.88 -11.94 -7.31
N GLU A 658 -25.58 -11.32 -6.36
CA GLU A 658 -27.04 -11.20 -6.41
C GLU A 658 -27.53 -10.36 -7.60
N ASP A 659 -26.84 -9.27 -7.90
CA ASP A 659 -27.20 -8.38 -9.00
C ASP A 659 -27.00 -9.11 -10.34
N TYR A 660 -25.90 -9.86 -10.50
CA TYR A 660 -25.64 -10.68 -11.69
C TYR A 660 -26.70 -11.75 -11.86
N LEU A 661 -27.04 -12.48 -10.79
CA LEU A 661 -28.07 -13.51 -10.83
C LEU A 661 -29.43 -12.91 -11.20
N LYS A 662 -29.74 -11.69 -10.75
CA LYS A 662 -30.98 -10.97 -11.10
C LYS A 662 -31.03 -10.60 -12.59
N GLU A 663 -29.95 -10.09 -13.16
CA GLU A 663 -29.87 -9.79 -14.61
C GLU A 663 -29.91 -11.06 -15.46
N ARG A 664 -29.15 -12.08 -15.07
CA ARG A 664 -29.18 -13.41 -15.69
C ARG A 664 -30.59 -13.99 -15.73
N ASP A 665 -31.31 -13.96 -14.61
CA ASP A 665 -32.66 -14.52 -14.50
C ASP A 665 -33.68 -13.70 -15.30
N LYS A 666 -33.50 -12.38 -15.39
CA LYS A 666 -34.31 -11.52 -16.25
C LYS A 666 -34.12 -11.87 -17.73
N VAL A 667 -32.88 -11.98 -18.20
CA VAL A 667 -32.56 -12.39 -19.58
C VAL A 667 -33.07 -13.80 -19.87
N LEU A 668 -32.86 -14.76 -18.96
CA LEU A 668 -33.39 -16.12 -19.06
C LEU A 668 -34.93 -16.12 -19.18
N GLY A 669 -35.60 -15.20 -18.49
CA GLY A 669 -37.05 -14.98 -18.63
C GLY A 669 -37.45 -14.64 -20.07
N VAL A 670 -36.71 -13.75 -20.74
CA VAL A 670 -36.94 -13.39 -22.15
C VAL A 670 -36.66 -14.58 -23.07
N VAL A 671 -35.53 -15.28 -22.89
CA VAL A 671 -35.18 -16.49 -23.66
C VAL A 671 -36.31 -17.52 -23.56
N ASN A 672 -36.76 -17.82 -22.33
CA ASN A 672 -37.84 -18.77 -22.09
C ASN A 672 -39.17 -18.35 -22.71
N ALA A 673 -39.46 -17.05 -22.76
CA ALA A 673 -40.65 -16.54 -23.43
C ALA A 673 -40.59 -16.81 -24.94
N TRP A 674 -39.48 -16.43 -25.60
CA TRP A 674 -39.31 -16.62 -27.05
C TRP A 674 -39.27 -18.10 -27.46
N VAL A 675 -38.64 -18.96 -26.65
CA VAL A 675 -38.63 -20.42 -26.90
C VAL A 675 -40.04 -21.02 -26.83
N LYS A 676 -40.93 -20.49 -25.98
CA LYS A 676 -42.33 -20.95 -25.86
C LYS A 676 -43.24 -20.45 -26.98
N GLU A 677 -42.87 -19.37 -27.68
CA GLU A 677 -43.65 -18.82 -28.80
C GLU A 677 -43.64 -19.75 -30.03
N VAL A 678 -42.65 -20.64 -30.13
CA VAL A 678 -42.46 -21.52 -31.29
C VAL A 678 -42.50 -23.01 -30.92
N GLY A 679 -43.40 -23.74 -31.57
CA GLY A 679 -43.41 -25.20 -31.61
C GLY A 679 -42.86 -25.73 -32.94
N GLY A 680 -42.85 -27.05 -33.11
CA GLY A 680 -42.46 -27.67 -34.38
C GLY A 680 -41.05 -28.28 -34.38
N SER A 681 -40.52 -28.51 -35.58
CA SER A 681 -39.22 -29.15 -35.79
C SER A 681 -38.05 -28.24 -35.35
N PRO A 682 -36.84 -28.79 -35.12
CA PRO A 682 -35.65 -27.96 -34.90
C PRO A 682 -35.46 -26.88 -35.98
N ARG A 683 -35.76 -27.21 -37.25
CA ARG A 683 -35.69 -26.28 -38.38
C ARG A 683 -36.66 -25.09 -38.25
N ASP A 684 -37.89 -25.35 -37.81
CA ASP A 684 -38.91 -24.31 -37.60
C ASP A 684 -38.47 -23.36 -36.48
N LYS A 685 -37.92 -23.91 -35.39
CA LYS A 685 -37.41 -23.12 -34.27
C LYS A 685 -36.20 -22.28 -34.65
N VAL A 686 -35.22 -22.86 -35.36
CA VAL A 686 -34.04 -22.14 -35.88
C VAL A 686 -34.47 -20.95 -36.75
N THR A 687 -35.40 -21.18 -37.68
CA THR A 687 -35.96 -20.13 -38.56
C THR A 687 -36.69 -19.04 -37.76
N TYR A 688 -37.49 -19.44 -36.77
CA TYR A 688 -38.20 -18.50 -35.91
C TYR A 688 -37.25 -17.63 -35.10
N PHE A 689 -36.28 -18.23 -34.41
CA PHE A 689 -35.30 -17.50 -33.61
C PHE A 689 -34.47 -16.55 -34.46
N HIS A 690 -34.04 -16.98 -35.64
CA HIS A 690 -33.33 -16.14 -36.60
C HIS A 690 -34.13 -14.86 -36.94
N ASN A 691 -35.36 -15.02 -37.38
CA ASN A 691 -36.21 -13.88 -37.76
C ASN A 691 -36.56 -13.01 -36.56
N LYS A 692 -36.86 -13.63 -35.42
CA LYS A 692 -37.22 -12.92 -34.18
C LYS A 692 -36.09 -12.00 -33.70
N ILE A 693 -34.83 -12.44 -33.81
CA ILE A 693 -33.67 -11.61 -33.45
C ILE A 693 -33.57 -10.41 -34.41
N ILE A 694 -33.67 -10.64 -35.73
CA ILE A 694 -33.62 -9.55 -36.73
C ILE A 694 -34.77 -8.56 -36.53
N ASP A 695 -35.96 -9.01 -36.14
CA ASP A 695 -37.09 -8.12 -35.86
C ASP A 695 -36.88 -7.29 -34.58
N SER A 696 -36.02 -7.75 -33.66
CA SER A 696 -35.86 -7.17 -32.31
C SER A 696 -34.59 -6.35 -32.13
N PHE A 697 -33.60 -6.46 -33.04
CA PHE A 697 -32.29 -5.81 -32.93
C PHE A 697 -31.83 -5.20 -34.25
N ARG A 698 -30.90 -4.26 -34.19
CA ARG A 698 -30.22 -3.68 -35.35
C ARG A 698 -28.70 -3.75 -35.19
N TYR A 699 -27.99 -3.88 -36.31
CA TYR A 699 -26.54 -3.92 -36.27
C TYR A 699 -25.94 -2.57 -35.84
N ASP A 700 -25.09 -2.60 -34.83
CA ASP A 700 -24.36 -1.41 -34.37
C ASP A 700 -23.17 -1.09 -35.28
N HIS A 701 -23.43 -0.29 -36.32
CA HIS A 701 -22.38 0.22 -37.20
C HIS A 701 -21.49 1.29 -36.56
N ALA A 702 -21.89 1.88 -35.42
CA ALA A 702 -21.11 2.92 -34.75
C ALA A 702 -19.84 2.35 -34.09
N VAL A 703 -19.83 1.04 -33.76
CA VAL A 703 -18.65 0.30 -33.31
C VAL A 703 -17.55 0.21 -34.40
N TYR A 704 -17.91 0.40 -35.68
CA TYR A 704 -16.99 0.30 -36.84
C TYR A 704 -17.13 1.50 -37.80
N LYS A 705 -16.80 2.71 -37.35
CA LYS A 705 -16.79 3.90 -38.22
C LYS A 705 -15.40 4.16 -38.81
N ASP A 706 -15.33 4.53 -40.09
CA ASP A 706 -14.11 4.93 -40.82
C ASP A 706 -12.97 3.89 -40.88
N GLY A 707 -13.29 2.59 -40.81
CA GLY A 707 -12.29 1.53 -40.93
C GLY A 707 -11.35 1.41 -39.73
N LYS A 708 -11.75 1.93 -38.55
CA LYS A 708 -11.09 1.67 -37.26
C LYS A 708 -12.09 1.04 -36.30
N SER A 709 -11.71 -0.08 -35.67
CA SER A 709 -12.48 -0.69 -34.57
C SER A 709 -12.46 0.27 -33.38
N ASN A 710 -13.62 0.74 -32.93
CA ASN A 710 -13.72 1.47 -31.67
C ASN A 710 -13.92 0.44 -30.54
N ILE A 711 -12.81 -0.06 -30.00
CA ILE A 711 -12.82 -1.04 -28.89
C ILE A 711 -13.59 -0.50 -27.67
N ASP A 712 -13.60 0.82 -27.46
CA ASP A 712 -14.29 1.48 -26.35
C ASP A 712 -15.82 1.55 -26.53
N ALA A 713 -16.33 1.31 -27.75
CA ALA A 713 -17.77 1.23 -28.05
C ALA A 713 -18.36 -0.17 -27.85
N ARG A 714 -17.51 -1.22 -27.75
CA ARG A 714 -17.97 -2.58 -27.45
C ARG A 714 -18.27 -2.70 -25.96
N THR A 715 -19.55 -2.67 -25.62
CA THR A 715 -20.03 -2.93 -24.26
C THR A 715 -20.51 -4.37 -24.12
N GLU A 716 -20.61 -4.85 -22.89
CA GLU A 716 -21.25 -6.14 -22.56
C GLU A 716 -22.66 -6.26 -23.13
N TYR A 717 -23.39 -5.15 -23.19
CA TYR A 717 -24.70 -5.07 -23.84
C TYR A 717 -24.63 -5.30 -25.34
N THR A 718 -23.69 -4.68 -26.06
CA THR A 718 -23.60 -4.79 -27.53
C THR A 718 -23.06 -6.14 -28.02
N ALA A 719 -22.30 -6.85 -27.17
CA ALA A 719 -21.49 -7.99 -27.58
C ALA A 719 -21.95 -9.36 -27.04
N SER A 720 -22.93 -9.40 -26.12
CA SER A 720 -23.37 -10.62 -25.43
C SER A 720 -24.89 -10.80 -25.41
N ALA A 721 -25.38 -11.89 -24.82
CA ALA A 721 -26.81 -12.12 -24.64
C ALA A 721 -27.50 -11.14 -23.65
N LEU A 722 -26.74 -10.31 -22.92
CA LEU A 722 -27.29 -9.24 -22.08
C LEU A 722 -28.17 -8.27 -22.88
N ALA A 723 -27.92 -8.13 -24.19
CA ALA A 723 -28.74 -7.36 -25.12
C ALA A 723 -30.25 -7.67 -25.06
N LEU A 724 -30.64 -8.89 -24.67
CA LEU A 724 -32.05 -9.29 -24.54
C LEU A 724 -32.83 -8.43 -23.54
N GLU A 725 -32.17 -7.71 -22.63
CA GLU A 725 -32.83 -6.76 -21.75
C GLU A 725 -33.50 -5.59 -22.47
N VAL A 726 -32.98 -5.21 -23.63
CA VAL A 726 -33.43 -4.07 -24.45
C VAL A 726 -34.03 -4.52 -25.78
N ALA A 727 -34.29 -5.81 -25.97
CA ALA A 727 -34.85 -6.34 -27.21
C ALA A 727 -36.14 -5.61 -27.61
N GLY A 728 -36.19 -5.07 -28.82
CA GLY A 728 -37.34 -4.34 -29.36
C GLY A 728 -37.53 -2.91 -28.83
N THR A 729 -36.54 -2.34 -28.13
CA THR A 729 -36.52 -0.90 -27.79
C THR A 729 -35.68 -0.11 -28.80
N ASP A 730 -35.69 1.22 -28.68
CA ASP A 730 -34.87 2.11 -29.50
C ASP A 730 -33.36 1.97 -29.21
N ASP A 731 -32.97 1.26 -28.15
CA ASP A 731 -31.58 1.00 -27.74
C ASP A 731 -31.06 -0.38 -28.17
N ALA A 732 -31.83 -1.14 -28.95
CA ALA A 732 -31.55 -2.54 -29.30
C ALA A 732 -30.48 -2.70 -30.40
N TYR A 733 -29.28 -2.14 -30.20
CA TYR A 733 -28.15 -2.23 -31.12
C TYR A 733 -27.09 -3.22 -30.64
N ILE A 734 -26.70 -4.17 -31.50
CA ILE A 734 -25.70 -5.21 -31.17
C ILE A 734 -24.77 -5.50 -32.35
N VAL A 735 -23.60 -6.09 -32.07
CA VAL A 735 -22.63 -6.54 -33.08
C VAL A 735 -22.70 -8.05 -33.30
N CYS A 736 -21.87 -8.57 -34.20
CA CYS A 736 -21.90 -9.98 -34.62
C CYS A 736 -21.86 -10.99 -33.46
N SER A 737 -21.03 -10.74 -32.44
CA SER A 737 -20.98 -11.59 -31.25
C SER A 737 -22.28 -11.54 -30.44
N GLY A 738 -22.93 -10.37 -30.34
CA GLY A 738 -24.23 -10.22 -29.68
C GLY A 738 -25.32 -11.02 -30.38
N TYR A 739 -25.44 -10.91 -31.71
CA TYR A 739 -26.38 -11.73 -32.50
C TYR A 739 -26.17 -13.22 -32.26
N ALA A 740 -24.91 -13.68 -32.37
CA ALA A 740 -24.58 -15.09 -32.22
C ALA A 740 -24.78 -15.61 -30.79
N GLN A 741 -24.55 -14.78 -29.77
CA GLN A 741 -24.79 -15.13 -28.36
C GLN A 741 -26.28 -15.20 -28.02
N VAL A 742 -27.09 -14.25 -28.48
CA VAL A 742 -28.55 -14.29 -28.32
C VAL A 742 -29.12 -15.53 -29.01
N PHE A 743 -28.67 -15.83 -30.22
CA PHE A 743 -29.11 -17.02 -30.95
C PHE A 743 -28.68 -18.31 -30.23
N GLN A 744 -27.43 -18.37 -29.74
CA GLN A 744 -26.93 -19.51 -28.98
C GLN A 744 -27.73 -19.74 -27.70
N ALA A 745 -28.21 -18.68 -27.03
CA ALA A 745 -29.02 -18.79 -25.82
C ALA A 745 -30.37 -19.48 -26.10
N LEU A 746 -31.05 -19.05 -27.18
CA LEU A 746 -32.30 -19.64 -27.64
C LEU A 746 -32.14 -21.09 -28.07
N LEU A 747 -31.08 -21.40 -28.84
CA LEU A 747 -30.77 -22.75 -29.30
C LEU A 747 -30.49 -23.69 -28.13
N ASN A 748 -29.66 -23.28 -27.18
CA ASN A 748 -29.35 -24.04 -25.98
C ASN A 748 -30.63 -24.32 -25.18
N GLN A 749 -31.43 -23.28 -24.91
CA GLN A 749 -32.67 -23.41 -24.13
C GLN A 749 -33.73 -24.27 -24.85
N ALA A 750 -33.76 -24.26 -26.18
CA ALA A 750 -34.63 -25.10 -26.99
C ALA A 750 -34.15 -26.56 -27.15
N GLY A 751 -32.95 -26.89 -26.65
CA GLY A 751 -32.34 -28.21 -26.77
C GLY A 751 -31.87 -28.54 -28.20
N ILE A 752 -31.49 -27.53 -28.98
CA ILE A 752 -31.03 -27.69 -30.36
C ILE A 752 -29.50 -27.77 -30.38
N GLU A 753 -28.98 -28.88 -30.93
CA GLU A 753 -27.54 -29.08 -31.07
C GLU A 753 -26.93 -28.00 -31.97
N SER A 754 -25.95 -27.28 -31.43
CA SER A 754 -25.42 -26.06 -32.02
C SER A 754 -24.05 -25.73 -31.43
N TRP A 755 -23.31 -24.78 -32.01
CA TRP A 755 -22.12 -24.18 -31.39
C TRP A 755 -21.97 -22.72 -31.82
N TYR A 756 -21.55 -21.87 -30.89
CA TYR A 756 -21.06 -20.53 -31.20
C TYR A 756 -19.67 -20.68 -31.82
N VAL A 757 -19.41 -19.98 -32.92
CA VAL A 757 -18.14 -20.04 -33.63
C VAL A 757 -17.68 -18.66 -34.05
N THR A 758 -16.37 -18.55 -34.21
CA THR A 758 -15.61 -17.36 -34.60
C THR A 758 -14.81 -17.68 -35.83
N GLY A 759 -14.43 -16.66 -36.58
CA GLY A 759 -13.71 -16.87 -37.82
C GLY A 759 -13.49 -15.61 -38.62
N ASN A 760 -12.99 -15.80 -39.85
CA ASN A 760 -12.77 -14.70 -40.78
C ASN A 760 -13.63 -14.82 -42.03
N VAL A 761 -14.03 -13.67 -42.56
CA VAL A 761 -14.59 -13.55 -43.91
C VAL A 761 -13.46 -13.34 -44.90
N ILE A 762 -13.34 -14.24 -45.88
CA ILE A 762 -12.38 -14.14 -46.98
C ILE A 762 -13.04 -13.35 -48.11
N ASP A 763 -13.04 -12.02 -47.97
CA ASP A 763 -13.50 -11.10 -49.02
C ASP A 763 -12.41 -10.03 -49.27
N PRO A 764 -11.87 -9.92 -50.50
CA PRO A 764 -10.85 -8.91 -50.84
C PRO A 764 -11.30 -7.46 -50.63
N SER A 765 -12.61 -7.20 -50.54
CA SER A 765 -13.18 -5.87 -50.28
C SER A 765 -13.28 -5.53 -48.79
N ILE A 766 -13.06 -6.50 -47.90
CA ILE A 766 -13.09 -6.32 -46.44
C ILE A 766 -11.64 -6.30 -45.92
N PRO A 767 -11.18 -5.20 -45.27
CA PRO A 767 -9.86 -5.18 -44.66
C PRO A 767 -9.69 -6.29 -43.61
N VAL A 768 -8.48 -6.86 -43.50
CA VAL A 768 -8.18 -8.00 -42.60
C VAL A 768 -8.55 -7.73 -41.12
N TYR A 769 -8.41 -6.51 -40.65
CA TYR A 769 -8.82 -6.15 -39.28
C TYR A 769 -10.34 -6.06 -39.08
N ASN A 770 -11.11 -6.01 -40.17
CA ASN A 770 -12.58 -6.03 -40.20
C ASN A 770 -13.14 -7.38 -40.71
N SER A 771 -12.29 -8.38 -40.97
CA SER A 771 -12.74 -9.70 -41.44
C SER A 771 -13.16 -10.63 -40.30
N ARG A 772 -12.78 -10.35 -39.05
CA ARG A 772 -13.17 -11.15 -37.87
C ARG A 772 -14.69 -11.07 -37.66
N HIS A 773 -15.34 -12.22 -37.49
CA HIS A 773 -16.79 -12.31 -37.38
C HIS A 773 -17.21 -13.47 -36.47
N ALA A 774 -18.45 -13.45 -35.99
CA ALA A 774 -19.03 -14.48 -35.13
C ALA A 774 -20.41 -14.90 -35.62
N TRP A 775 -20.70 -16.20 -35.56
CA TRP A 775 -21.97 -16.80 -36.00
C TRP A 775 -22.18 -18.15 -35.29
N ASN A 776 -23.15 -18.95 -35.74
CA ASN A 776 -23.43 -20.26 -35.16
C ASN A 776 -23.43 -21.36 -36.21
N VAL A 777 -23.11 -22.57 -35.77
CA VAL A 777 -23.36 -23.81 -36.51
C VAL A 777 -24.47 -24.57 -35.81
N VAL A 778 -25.40 -25.13 -36.58
CA VAL A 778 -26.60 -25.79 -36.04
C VAL A 778 -26.81 -27.14 -36.72
N ASN A 779 -27.24 -28.12 -35.94
CA ASN A 779 -27.68 -29.42 -36.42
C ASN A 779 -29.18 -29.57 -36.15
N THR A 780 -29.97 -29.54 -37.23
CA THR A 780 -31.43 -29.70 -37.17
C THR A 780 -31.87 -31.17 -37.25
N GLY A 781 -30.93 -32.11 -37.32
CA GLY A 781 -31.15 -33.52 -37.61
C GLY A 781 -30.94 -33.90 -39.09
N GLU A 782 -30.77 -32.91 -39.96
CA GLU A 782 -30.52 -33.09 -41.40
C GLU A 782 -29.03 -32.92 -41.77
N GLY A 783 -28.18 -32.67 -40.77
CA GLY A 783 -26.77 -32.36 -40.94
C GLY A 783 -26.42 -30.97 -40.38
N TRP A 784 -25.12 -30.71 -40.28
CA TRP A 784 -24.60 -29.44 -39.82
C TRP A 784 -24.70 -28.36 -40.89
N THR A 785 -25.20 -27.19 -40.49
CA THR A 785 -25.30 -26.00 -41.34
C THR A 785 -24.85 -24.78 -40.55
N ALA A 786 -24.45 -23.73 -41.26
CA ALA A 786 -24.12 -22.45 -40.63
C ALA A 786 -25.33 -21.50 -40.65
N VAL A 787 -25.46 -20.69 -39.61
CA VAL A 787 -26.46 -19.63 -39.48
C VAL A 787 -25.75 -18.34 -39.06
N ASP A 788 -25.78 -17.32 -39.91
CA ASP A 788 -25.24 -15.98 -39.62
C ASP A 788 -26.39 -14.96 -39.60
N VAL A 789 -27.02 -14.82 -38.43
CA VAL A 789 -28.14 -13.90 -38.19
C VAL A 789 -27.75 -12.46 -38.50
N THR A 790 -26.49 -12.11 -38.27
CA THR A 790 -25.98 -10.74 -38.45
C THR A 790 -26.05 -10.30 -39.90
N TRP A 791 -25.64 -11.16 -40.83
CA TRP A 791 -25.55 -10.81 -42.25
C TRP A 791 -26.88 -10.93 -42.99
N ASP A 792 -27.89 -11.55 -42.36
CA ASP A 792 -29.28 -11.54 -42.82
C ASP A 792 -30.09 -10.36 -42.22
N ASP A 793 -29.51 -9.51 -41.36
CA ASP A 793 -30.11 -8.23 -40.94
C ASP A 793 -30.06 -7.22 -42.10
N SER A 794 -31.21 -7.01 -42.75
CA SER A 794 -31.34 -6.15 -43.94
C SER A 794 -31.38 -4.65 -43.63
N GLN A 795 -31.17 -4.25 -42.37
CA GLN A 795 -31.21 -2.87 -41.82
C GLN A 795 -32.53 -2.09 -42.00
N SER A 796 -33.37 -2.43 -43.01
CA SER A 796 -34.59 -1.69 -43.34
C SER A 796 -35.69 -2.54 -44.00
N GLY A 797 -35.64 -3.86 -43.89
CA GLY A 797 -36.61 -4.77 -44.51
C GLY A 797 -36.87 -6.06 -43.71
N PRO A 798 -37.65 -7.01 -44.25
CA PRO A 798 -37.79 -8.33 -43.64
C PRO A 798 -36.44 -9.03 -43.54
N ALA A 799 -36.33 -10.01 -42.64
CA ALA A 799 -35.13 -10.84 -42.50
C ALA A 799 -34.67 -11.40 -43.86
N GLY A 800 -33.39 -11.22 -44.16
CA GLY A 800 -32.72 -12.00 -45.21
C GLY A 800 -32.76 -13.48 -44.87
N THR A 801 -32.44 -14.33 -45.85
CA THR A 801 -32.30 -15.78 -45.62
C THR A 801 -31.11 -16.34 -46.38
N GLU A 802 -30.17 -15.48 -46.78
CA GLU A 802 -28.98 -15.88 -47.55
C GLU A 802 -27.96 -16.62 -46.68
N PHE A 803 -28.07 -16.48 -45.35
CA PHE A 803 -27.19 -17.06 -44.36
C PHE A 803 -27.91 -18.00 -43.39
N LEU A 804 -29.19 -18.30 -43.61
CA LEU A 804 -29.99 -19.18 -42.77
C LEU A 804 -29.84 -20.66 -43.17
N MET A 805 -29.11 -21.44 -42.34
CA MET A 805 -28.91 -22.89 -42.48
C MET A 805 -28.23 -23.27 -43.80
N VAL A 806 -27.11 -22.62 -44.09
CA VAL A 806 -26.34 -22.81 -45.33
C VAL A 806 -25.27 -23.90 -45.14
N PRO A 807 -25.10 -24.85 -46.07
CA PRO A 807 -23.96 -25.78 -46.07
C PRO A 807 -22.62 -25.04 -46.20
N PHE A 808 -21.59 -25.50 -45.49
CA PHE A 808 -20.33 -24.76 -45.31
C PHE A 808 -19.58 -24.43 -46.61
N ASP A 809 -19.53 -25.37 -47.55
CA ASP A 809 -18.81 -25.24 -48.82
C ASP A 809 -19.67 -24.68 -49.96
N GLN A 810 -20.84 -24.12 -49.63
CA GLN A 810 -21.82 -23.62 -50.59
C GLN A 810 -22.24 -22.19 -50.28
N GLY A 811 -22.82 -21.54 -51.29
CA GLY A 811 -23.36 -20.19 -51.17
C GLY A 811 -22.35 -19.18 -50.62
N ARG A 812 -22.82 -18.27 -49.78
CA ARG A 812 -21.99 -17.21 -49.20
C ARG A 812 -21.11 -17.69 -48.03
N MET A 813 -21.33 -18.91 -47.52
CA MET A 813 -20.53 -19.49 -46.42
C MET A 813 -19.21 -20.13 -46.89
N ALA A 814 -19.06 -20.42 -48.19
CA ALA A 814 -17.82 -20.95 -48.76
C ALA A 814 -16.60 -20.02 -48.59
N SER A 815 -16.83 -18.74 -48.25
CA SER A 815 -15.81 -17.72 -48.02
C SER A 815 -15.42 -17.54 -46.54
N ARG A 816 -15.81 -18.46 -45.65
CA ARG A 816 -15.53 -18.34 -44.20
C ARG A 816 -14.36 -19.23 -43.76
N THR A 817 -13.63 -18.79 -42.76
CA THR A 817 -12.77 -19.67 -41.94
C THR A 817 -13.37 -19.83 -40.55
N TYR A 818 -12.96 -20.88 -39.83
CA TYR A 818 -13.42 -21.17 -38.49
C TYR A 818 -12.21 -21.26 -37.57
N ASP A 819 -12.18 -20.42 -36.57
CA ASP A 819 -11.07 -20.30 -35.63
C ASP A 819 -11.28 -21.29 -34.46
N ALA A 820 -10.17 -21.80 -33.91
CA ALA A 820 -10.18 -22.82 -32.87
C ALA A 820 -10.19 -22.27 -31.44
N ASP A 821 -10.50 -20.99 -31.33
CA ASP A 821 -10.42 -20.20 -30.12
C ASP A 821 -11.71 -20.40 -29.29
N SER A 822 -12.89 -20.26 -29.91
CA SER A 822 -14.19 -20.44 -29.24
C SER A 822 -14.64 -21.90 -29.11
N LEU A 823 -13.95 -22.81 -29.83
CA LEU A 823 -14.22 -24.24 -29.84
C LEU A 823 -12.95 -25.02 -30.26
N PRO A 824 -12.58 -26.10 -29.56
CA PRO A 824 -11.36 -26.86 -29.85
C PRO A 824 -11.29 -27.39 -31.29
N VAL A 825 -10.08 -27.39 -31.89
CA VAL A 825 -9.81 -27.81 -33.28
C VAL A 825 -10.48 -29.14 -33.64
N ASN A 826 -10.38 -30.14 -32.74
CA ASN A 826 -10.93 -31.48 -32.96
C ASN A 826 -12.46 -31.48 -33.04
N VAL A 827 -13.13 -30.56 -32.35
CA VAL A 827 -14.58 -30.42 -32.36
C VAL A 827 -15.02 -29.65 -33.60
N VAL A 828 -14.40 -28.51 -33.90
CA VAL A 828 -14.69 -27.73 -35.12
C VAL A 828 -14.49 -28.58 -36.37
N SER A 829 -13.41 -29.35 -36.45
CA SER A 829 -13.09 -30.22 -37.59
C SER A 829 -14.04 -31.41 -37.75
N SER A 830 -14.82 -31.74 -36.71
CA SER A 830 -15.89 -32.76 -36.81
C SER A 830 -17.20 -32.21 -37.37
N ILE A 831 -17.32 -30.87 -37.43
CA ILE A 831 -18.52 -30.15 -37.86
C ILE A 831 -18.31 -29.54 -39.24
N VAL A 832 -17.17 -28.90 -39.46
CA VAL A 832 -16.83 -28.08 -40.63
C VAL A 832 -15.74 -28.77 -41.46
N PRO A 833 -15.72 -28.62 -42.80
CA PRO A 833 -14.62 -29.10 -43.63
C PRO A 833 -13.24 -28.64 -43.13
N ALA A 834 -12.30 -29.58 -43.01
CA ALA A 834 -10.99 -29.34 -42.42
C ALA A 834 -10.19 -28.20 -43.09
N ASN A 835 -10.39 -27.97 -44.40
CA ASN A 835 -9.73 -26.89 -45.13
C ASN A 835 -10.24 -25.47 -44.78
N MET A 836 -11.32 -25.37 -44.00
CA MET A 836 -11.88 -24.10 -43.53
C MET A 836 -11.49 -23.81 -42.07
N VAL A 837 -10.89 -24.78 -41.36
CA VAL A 837 -10.47 -24.62 -39.96
C VAL A 837 -9.09 -23.97 -39.92
N ARG A 838 -8.93 -22.96 -39.06
CA ARG A 838 -7.65 -22.32 -38.77
C ARG A 838 -7.17 -22.74 -37.39
N GLU A 839 -5.99 -23.32 -37.34
CA GLU A 839 -5.30 -23.57 -36.07
C GLU A 839 -4.90 -22.23 -35.44
N ASP A 840 -5.06 -22.15 -34.13
CA ASP A 840 -4.72 -20.97 -33.34
C ASP A 840 -3.23 -20.68 -33.45
N ASN A 841 -2.89 -19.44 -33.82
CA ASN A 841 -1.52 -18.96 -33.96
C ASN A 841 -1.06 -18.15 -32.75
N GLY A 842 -1.78 -18.24 -31.62
CA GLY A 842 -1.48 -17.50 -30.40
C GLY A 842 -1.75 -16.00 -30.53
N SER A 843 -2.47 -15.57 -31.58
CA SER A 843 -2.89 -14.17 -31.70
C SER A 843 -4.16 -13.99 -30.88
N LEU A 844 -3.99 -13.39 -29.72
CA LEU A 844 -4.99 -12.98 -28.73
C LEU A 844 -6.44 -12.85 -29.26
N PHE A 845 -7.32 -13.55 -28.54
CA PHE A 845 -8.78 -13.43 -28.50
C PHE A 845 -9.22 -12.02 -28.14
#